data_AF-A0AAU2L8A7-F1
#
_entry.id   AF-A0AAU2L8A7-F1
#
_cell.length_a   1.000
_cell.length_b   1.000
_cell.length_c   1.000
_cell.angle_alpha   90.00
_cell.angle_beta   90.00
_cell.angle_gamma   90.00
#
_symmetry.space_group_name_H-M   'P 1'
#
loop_
_entity.id
_entity.type
_entity.pdbx_description
1 polymer ?
#
loop_
_entity_poly.entity_id
_entity_poly.type
_entity_poly.pdbx_seq_one_letter_code
_entity_poly.pdbx_strand_id
1 'polypeptide(L)'
;MPTPTTPVAPPGGSGPGSRRAGFRPDIEGLRAVAVLGVLAFHAAVPGLTGGFVGVDVFFVISGYLITGLLLREAVTTGRIRLGEFFSRRARRLLPSAAVVLGAVALAGAWLTVPLRRTELEYDVVAAALSTANWRFVQQQTDYLAAGHDQSPLLHFWSLAVEEQFYVFWAPLLAGFVYAAAGAARRGRAVRSAVTVFTAVLALGAFVLSLRWTGDSVSLAYLGTPSRVWQFGVGALLALLPWHLLRGPRPLRLLSGWAGAGALLWCMAEYDASTPYPGYAALVPTLATAAIILAGTPDRSADGSADGPDAHGVGRLLAGRAPRAIGRLSYTLYLWHWPVLVLAEARLGPLDWTAKAALTVAAVLPALATMRWVEQPLRHSRTVSELPRRGLSVGVSAVAIPVVLALVMGTTTLRLLGPAAPVDVKGLPPGAAEGPHLLSREGTPLRSGPVMPSPVQARKDFPPDGACEVAPPVTSSPRCLFGAADSPDRMVLLGDSHAGQWFSPMLALAAERGWALQELVKQGCPLPELSVVNPQLGRTYHECDTWRADALARITKGPKPRLVVISSLNRYTDDQRLLARGWERTLKPLRALGVPIVYLEDTPVPGKDIPACVSGHTADPEACAFARSTAQWPDPLARRIAAGRLPGVRAVSVNPVLCPPEGADCPAVLDRILLYRDDAHLTDVAAVVLTPRLERLLSEAGALAGGTGAAAGADVWTRVLHDDFEGPAGARPSADRWKYDIGTCYPGCPAPQWGTGEIETMTDSADNVRLDGKGALEIVPTRRDGKWYSGRIESRRADFAPPPGGVMRIEASIALPDVTGPAAAGYWPAFWTLGAKLRDGYTGWPSVGELDIMESVNGRDTFFGSMHCGIADGGPCEEPVGLTSGPQPCPGCRTGFHSYAVEVDLTPGAEEVRWYLDGRIHHRVGAARMDAGTWDRAVHHGLFLILNVAMGGKLPAADGLTAGPGTEPGHPMRVEHVTVSTREGTIRS
;
A
#
# COMPACT_ATOMS: atom_id res chain seq x y z
N MET A 1 96.56 -3.69 -2.92
CA MET A 1 96.60 -2.22 -2.70
C MET A 1 96.83 -1.56 -4.05
N PRO A 2 96.20 -0.42 -4.44
CA PRO A 2 95.45 0.56 -3.65
C PRO A 2 93.99 0.82 -4.14
N THR A 3 93.31 1.70 -3.39
CA THR A 3 91.95 2.28 -3.47
C THR A 3 91.50 2.87 -4.82
N PRO A 4 90.19 2.80 -5.15
CA PRO A 4 89.54 3.73 -6.06
C PRO A 4 88.62 4.73 -5.32
N THR A 5 89.09 5.98 -5.29
CA THR A 5 88.39 7.25 -5.55
C THR A 5 86.85 7.31 -5.43
N THR A 6 86.39 8.14 -4.50
CA THR A 6 85.06 8.77 -4.44
C THR A 6 84.74 9.63 -5.68
N PRO A 7 83.52 9.57 -6.25
CA PRO A 7 83.01 10.61 -7.12
C PRO A 7 82.23 11.68 -6.34
N VAL A 8 82.49 12.92 -6.72
CA VAL A 8 81.98 14.20 -6.21
C VAL A 8 80.46 14.31 -6.34
N ALA A 9 79.80 14.79 -5.27
CA ALA A 9 78.39 15.17 -5.28
C ALA A 9 78.19 16.54 -5.95
N PRO A 10 77.19 16.71 -6.84
CA PRO A 10 76.86 18.03 -7.41
C PRO A 10 76.15 18.91 -6.37
N PRO A 11 76.30 20.25 -6.47
CA PRO A 11 75.85 21.18 -5.43
C PRO A 11 74.32 21.23 -5.34
N GLY A 12 73.83 21.19 -4.11
CA GLY A 12 72.41 21.26 -3.77
C GLY A 12 71.81 22.63 -4.14
N GLY A 13 71.00 22.63 -5.19
CA GLY A 13 70.04 23.69 -5.45
C GLY A 13 68.89 23.60 -4.43
N SER A 14 68.91 24.48 -3.43
CA SER A 14 67.78 24.77 -2.54
C SER A 14 66.67 25.46 -3.32
N GLY A 15 65.88 24.67 -4.07
CA GLY A 15 64.60 25.13 -4.60
C GLY A 15 63.66 25.52 -3.45
N PRO A 16 62.89 26.62 -3.56
CA PRO A 16 62.01 27.06 -2.48
C PRO A 16 60.97 25.97 -2.21
N GLY A 17 61.04 25.40 -1.00
CA GLY A 17 60.12 24.37 -0.54
C GLY A 17 58.68 24.82 -0.72
N SER A 18 57.94 24.13 -1.60
CA SER A 18 56.50 24.30 -1.73
C SER A 18 55.86 24.13 -0.34
N ARG A 19 55.32 25.24 0.20
CA ARG A 19 54.61 25.23 1.48
C ARG A 19 53.42 24.27 1.37
N ARG A 20 53.53 23.07 1.95
CA ARG A 20 52.40 22.15 2.12
C ARG A 20 51.29 22.91 2.84
N ALA A 21 50.12 23.01 2.21
CA ALA A 21 48.94 23.58 2.84
C ALA A 21 48.68 22.84 4.17
N GLY A 22 48.68 23.59 5.29
CA GLY A 22 48.68 23.03 6.64
C GLY A 22 47.47 22.14 6.91
N PHE A 23 47.75 20.89 7.27
CA PHE A 23 46.78 19.95 7.80
C PHE A 23 46.17 20.48 9.12
N ARG A 24 44.85 20.37 9.30
CA ARG A 24 44.10 20.87 10.47
C ARG A 24 43.73 19.70 11.41
N PRO A 25 44.56 19.35 12.40
CA PRO A 25 44.33 18.22 13.30
C PRO A 25 43.11 18.38 14.20
N ASP A 26 42.75 19.63 14.50
CA ASP A 26 41.58 20.02 15.30
C ASP A 26 40.26 19.63 14.62
N ILE A 27 40.18 19.69 13.28
CA ILE A 27 38.98 19.27 12.53
C ILE A 27 38.79 17.75 12.59
N GLU A 28 39.88 16.96 12.60
CA GLU A 28 39.78 15.52 12.86
C GLU A 28 39.25 15.25 14.27
N GLY A 29 39.73 15.98 15.28
CA GLY A 29 39.19 15.88 16.64
C GLY A 29 37.72 16.27 16.74
N LEU A 30 37.29 17.32 16.01
CA LEU A 30 35.89 17.73 15.99
C LEU A 30 34.97 16.66 15.40
N ARG A 31 35.44 15.94 14.37
CA ARG A 31 34.75 14.74 13.85
C ARG A 31 34.62 13.64 14.89
N ALA A 32 35.56 13.52 15.82
CA ALA A 32 35.47 12.56 16.92
C ALA A 32 34.36 12.93 17.91
N VAL A 33 34.27 14.21 18.29
CA VAL A 33 33.17 14.69 19.14
C VAL A 33 31.83 14.42 18.46
N ALA A 34 31.72 14.73 17.16
CA ALA A 34 30.52 14.52 16.38
C ALA A 34 30.09 13.04 16.33
N VAL A 35 30.99 12.12 15.98
CA VAL A 35 30.66 10.68 15.89
C VAL A 35 30.34 10.09 17.26
N LEU A 36 31.08 10.47 18.31
CA LEU A 36 30.83 9.97 19.66
C LEU A 36 29.46 10.42 20.19
N GLY A 37 29.05 11.66 19.89
CA GLY A 37 27.70 12.14 20.19
C GLY A 37 26.63 11.26 19.52
N VAL A 38 26.74 11.02 18.22
CA VAL A 38 25.77 10.18 17.49
C VAL A 38 25.73 8.75 18.02
N LEU A 39 26.90 8.17 18.33
CA LEU A 39 26.99 6.82 18.89
C LEU A 39 26.36 6.74 20.29
N ALA A 40 26.57 7.74 21.15
CA ALA A 40 25.96 7.80 22.47
C ALA A 40 24.43 7.92 22.38
N PHE A 41 23.93 8.72 21.42
CA PHE A 41 22.52 8.84 21.12
C PHE A 41 21.91 7.50 20.68
N HIS A 42 22.51 6.82 19.70
CA HIS A 42 22.01 5.51 19.23
C HIS A 42 22.16 4.39 20.28
N ALA A 43 23.14 4.50 21.18
CA ALA A 43 23.27 3.61 22.32
C ALA A 43 22.32 3.94 23.48
N ALA A 44 21.47 4.96 23.34
CA ALA A 44 20.54 5.44 24.38
C ALA A 44 21.23 5.77 25.71
N VAL A 45 22.46 6.31 25.66
CA VAL A 45 23.22 6.64 26.87
C VAL A 45 22.48 7.74 27.65
N PRO A 46 22.18 7.53 28.95
CA PRO A 46 21.48 8.51 29.77
C PRO A 46 22.20 9.87 29.78
N GLY A 47 21.44 10.96 29.58
CA GLY A 47 21.97 12.32 29.58
C GLY A 47 22.70 12.75 28.30
N LEU A 48 22.68 11.95 27.23
CA LEU A 48 23.22 12.28 25.91
C LEU A 48 22.19 12.07 24.80
N THR A 49 20.94 12.47 25.05
CA THR A 49 19.79 12.31 24.15
C THR A 49 19.85 13.21 22.92
N GLY A 50 20.68 14.26 22.95
CA GLY A 50 20.85 15.23 21.88
C GLY A 50 21.98 14.89 20.92
N GLY A 51 22.61 13.72 21.05
CA GLY A 51 23.81 13.35 20.28
C GLY A 51 23.63 13.35 18.76
N PHE A 52 22.39 13.30 18.26
CA PHE A 52 22.05 13.43 16.84
C PHE A 52 22.54 14.75 16.21
N VAL A 53 22.76 15.81 17.01
CA VAL A 53 23.33 17.09 16.53
C VAL A 53 24.75 16.96 15.97
N GLY A 54 25.42 15.83 16.25
CA GLY A 54 26.71 15.50 15.64
C GLY A 54 26.67 15.44 14.12
N VAL A 55 25.52 15.13 13.51
CA VAL A 55 25.36 15.13 12.05
C VAL A 55 25.51 16.54 11.47
N ASP A 56 25.01 17.58 12.14
CA ASP A 56 25.14 18.97 11.71
C ASP A 56 26.59 19.43 11.75
N VAL A 57 27.35 18.96 12.75
CA VAL A 57 28.81 19.17 12.84
C VAL A 57 29.49 18.60 11.59
N PHE A 58 29.12 17.39 11.17
CA PHE A 58 29.64 16.78 9.93
C PHE A 58 29.28 17.60 8.70
N PHE A 59 28.03 18.06 8.56
CA PHE A 59 27.59 18.87 7.42
C PHE A 59 28.37 20.19 7.30
N VAL A 60 28.59 20.89 8.41
CA VAL A 60 29.41 22.13 8.42
C VAL A 60 30.87 21.83 8.08
N ILE A 61 31.47 20.78 8.67
CA ILE A 61 32.85 20.36 8.34
C ILE A 61 32.97 20.03 6.85
N SER A 62 32.01 19.30 6.30
CA SER A 62 31.95 18.88 4.91
C SER A 62 31.87 20.06 3.94
N GLY A 63 30.97 21.02 4.21
CA GLY A 63 30.89 22.27 3.48
C GLY A 63 32.20 23.05 3.47
N TYR A 64 32.86 23.17 4.64
CA TYR A 64 34.12 23.88 4.79
C TYR A 64 35.29 23.20 4.06
N LEU A 65 35.47 21.90 4.25
CA LEU A 65 36.59 21.16 3.68
C LEU A 65 36.48 21.06 2.15
N ILE A 66 35.32 20.71 1.62
CA ILE A 66 35.15 20.49 0.18
C ILE A 66 35.22 21.81 -0.58
N THR A 67 34.53 22.85 -0.10
CA THR A 67 34.63 24.19 -0.71
C THR A 67 36.07 24.72 -0.65
N GLY A 68 36.75 24.55 0.49
CA GLY A 68 38.14 24.99 0.64
C GLY A 68 39.14 24.20 -0.20
N LEU A 69 38.89 22.91 -0.48
CA LEU A 69 39.71 22.10 -1.39
C LEU A 69 39.53 22.54 -2.84
N LEU A 70 38.28 22.66 -3.30
CA LEU A 70 37.94 23.05 -4.66
C LEU A 70 38.38 24.48 -4.97
N LEU A 71 38.20 25.41 -4.04
CA LEU A 71 38.65 26.80 -4.18
C LEU A 71 40.18 26.87 -4.27
N ARG A 72 40.91 26.09 -3.46
CA ARG A 72 42.38 26.04 -3.57
C ARG A 72 42.81 25.52 -4.92
N GLU A 73 42.23 24.43 -5.40
CA GLU A 73 42.56 23.86 -6.71
C GLU A 73 42.28 24.85 -7.85
N ALA A 74 41.15 25.55 -7.78
CA ALA A 74 40.80 26.61 -8.72
C ALA A 74 41.83 27.76 -8.70
N VAL A 75 42.26 28.20 -7.51
CA VAL A 75 43.25 29.28 -7.36
C VAL A 75 44.65 28.85 -7.82
N THR A 76 45.06 27.62 -7.55
CA THR A 76 46.41 27.15 -7.87
C THR A 76 46.56 26.67 -9.31
N THR A 77 45.50 26.10 -9.90
CA THR A 77 45.57 25.47 -11.24
C THR A 77 44.69 26.15 -12.29
N GLY A 78 43.90 27.16 -11.91
CA GLY A 78 42.98 27.88 -12.79
C GLY A 78 41.72 27.11 -13.19
N ARG A 79 41.55 25.86 -12.73
CA ARG A 79 40.40 25.01 -13.03
C ARG A 79 40.12 24.01 -11.90
N ILE A 80 38.95 23.39 -11.93
CA ILE A 80 38.58 22.30 -11.03
C ILE A 80 38.53 20.98 -11.82
N ARG A 81 39.30 19.97 -11.41
CA ARG A 81 39.33 18.65 -12.06
C ARG A 81 38.33 17.72 -11.40
N LEU A 82 37.07 17.80 -11.80
CA LEU A 82 35.98 17.00 -11.24
C LEU A 82 36.27 15.49 -11.24
N GLY A 83 36.84 14.95 -12.31
CA GLY A 83 37.20 13.54 -12.39
C GLY A 83 38.21 13.12 -11.32
N GLU A 84 39.22 13.94 -11.02
CA GLU A 84 40.18 13.67 -9.95
C GLU A 84 39.54 13.83 -8.56
N PHE A 85 38.68 14.84 -8.39
CA PHE A 85 37.94 15.06 -7.15
C PHE A 85 37.08 13.85 -6.77
N PHE A 86 36.21 13.40 -7.69
CA PHE A 86 35.35 12.24 -7.45
C PHE A 86 36.15 10.94 -7.38
N SER A 87 37.23 10.78 -8.16
CA SER A 87 38.10 9.60 -8.08
C SER A 87 38.77 9.43 -6.72
N ARG A 88 39.26 10.52 -6.11
CA ARG A 88 39.85 10.49 -4.75
C ARG A 88 38.80 10.13 -3.70
N ARG A 89 37.58 10.65 -3.84
CA ARG A 89 36.48 10.42 -2.90
C ARG A 89 35.92 9.00 -3.02
N ALA A 90 35.70 8.52 -4.24
CA ALA A 90 35.27 7.16 -4.54
C ALA A 90 36.18 6.12 -3.87
N ARG A 91 37.50 6.21 -4.05
CA ARG A 91 38.48 5.29 -3.44
C ARG A 91 38.55 5.33 -1.92
N ARG A 92 38.06 6.42 -1.31
CA ARG A 92 38.09 6.61 0.14
C ARG A 92 36.82 6.10 0.82
N LEU A 93 35.66 6.32 0.21
CA LEU A 93 34.37 6.13 0.89
C LEU A 93 33.64 4.88 0.41
N LEU A 94 33.47 4.75 -0.91
CA LEU A 94 32.59 3.74 -1.49
C LEU A 94 33.02 2.29 -1.16
N PRO A 95 34.31 1.91 -1.16
CA PRO A 95 34.70 0.55 -0.79
C PRO A 95 34.26 0.14 0.62
N SER A 96 34.42 1.01 1.62
CA SER A 96 33.99 0.72 2.99
C SER A 96 32.47 0.63 3.10
N ALA A 97 31.75 1.52 2.40
CA ALA A 97 30.30 1.44 2.32
C ALA A 97 29.83 0.14 1.65
N ALA A 98 30.48 -0.29 0.57
CA ALA A 98 30.15 -1.53 -0.14
C ALA A 98 30.31 -2.77 0.74
N VAL A 99 31.35 -2.82 1.57
CA VAL A 99 31.56 -3.91 2.55
C VAL A 99 30.40 -3.96 3.54
N VAL A 100 29.98 -2.81 4.08
CA VAL A 100 28.89 -2.73 5.06
C VAL A 100 27.56 -3.09 4.40
N LEU A 101 27.27 -2.54 3.22
CA LEU A 101 26.04 -2.86 2.46
C LEU A 101 25.99 -4.33 2.08
N GLY A 102 27.10 -4.92 1.65
CA GLY A 102 27.20 -6.35 1.37
C GLY A 102 27.00 -7.20 2.63
N ALA A 103 27.62 -6.82 3.75
CA ALA A 103 27.45 -7.51 5.02
C ALA A 103 26.00 -7.42 5.53
N VAL A 104 25.36 -6.27 5.40
CA VAL A 104 23.94 -6.08 5.78
C VAL A 104 23.02 -6.84 4.85
N ALA A 105 23.27 -6.88 3.54
CA ALA A 105 22.48 -7.69 2.61
C ALA A 105 22.59 -9.19 2.93
N LEU A 106 23.80 -9.69 3.21
CA LEU A 106 24.03 -11.09 3.59
C LEU A 106 23.41 -11.42 4.96
N ALA A 107 23.66 -10.58 5.97
CA ALA A 107 23.10 -10.76 7.30
C ALA A 107 21.57 -10.65 7.26
N GLY A 108 21.01 -9.73 6.48
CA GLY A 108 19.59 -9.58 6.23
C GLY A 108 18.97 -10.82 5.60
N ALA A 109 19.60 -11.40 4.58
CA ALA A 109 19.15 -12.65 3.98
C ALA A 109 19.05 -13.82 4.99
N TRP A 110 19.91 -13.82 6.02
CA TRP A 110 20.01 -14.90 7.00
C TRP A 110 19.18 -14.64 8.27
N LEU A 111 19.10 -13.39 8.71
CA LEU A 111 18.51 -12.99 9.99
C LEU A 111 17.08 -12.46 9.86
N THR A 112 16.65 -12.06 8.67
CA THR A 112 15.31 -11.50 8.46
C THR A 112 14.39 -12.48 7.72
N VAL A 113 13.09 -12.33 7.95
CA VAL A 113 12.02 -13.06 7.27
C VAL A 113 11.86 -12.61 5.82
N PRO A 114 11.37 -13.47 4.91
CA PRO A 114 11.26 -13.17 3.48
C PRO A 114 10.70 -11.78 3.15
N LEU A 115 9.58 -11.36 3.75
CA LEU A 115 9.00 -10.05 3.45
C LEU A 115 9.89 -8.87 3.87
N ARG A 116 10.64 -8.98 4.97
CA ARG A 116 11.60 -7.93 5.38
C ARG A 116 12.85 -7.89 4.48
N ARG A 117 13.20 -9.00 3.82
CA ARG A 117 14.32 -9.04 2.87
C ARG A 117 14.07 -8.16 1.64
N THR A 118 12.83 -8.11 1.14
CA THR A 118 12.49 -7.25 0.00
C THR A 118 12.54 -5.78 0.37
N GLU A 119 12.13 -5.40 1.59
CA GLU A 119 12.29 -4.02 2.08
C GLU A 119 13.76 -3.64 2.23
N LEU A 120 14.55 -4.54 2.81
CA LEU A 120 15.98 -4.34 2.98
C LEU A 120 16.72 -4.23 1.64
N GLU A 121 16.31 -4.96 0.62
CA GLU A 121 16.83 -4.81 -0.74
C GLU A 121 16.68 -3.36 -1.23
N TYR A 122 15.49 -2.77 -1.13
CA TYR A 122 15.26 -1.38 -1.54
C TYR A 122 16.13 -0.41 -0.74
N ASP A 123 16.32 -0.67 0.55
CA ASP A 123 17.16 0.18 1.41
C ASP A 123 18.64 0.05 1.04
N VAL A 124 19.13 -1.14 0.71
CA VAL A 124 20.51 -1.37 0.22
C VAL A 124 20.72 -0.65 -1.12
N VAL A 125 19.77 -0.76 -2.05
CA VAL A 125 19.84 -0.08 -3.35
C VAL A 125 19.84 1.44 -3.16
N ALA A 126 18.93 1.97 -2.33
CA ALA A 126 18.85 3.40 -2.05
C ALA A 126 20.12 3.91 -1.35
N ALA A 127 20.68 3.16 -0.41
CA ALA A 127 21.94 3.51 0.25
C ALA A 127 23.13 3.48 -0.74
N ALA A 128 23.24 2.47 -1.59
CA ALA A 128 24.28 2.36 -2.61
C ALA A 128 24.24 3.52 -3.63
N LEU A 129 23.03 3.93 -4.02
CA LEU A 129 22.80 5.03 -4.97
C LEU A 129 22.80 6.42 -4.31
N SER A 130 23.07 6.52 -3.00
CA SER A 130 23.02 7.78 -2.24
C SER A 130 21.65 8.48 -2.29
N THR A 131 20.57 7.71 -2.24
CA THR A 131 19.17 8.17 -2.20
C THR A 131 18.39 7.66 -0.98
N ALA A 132 19.07 7.00 -0.02
CA ALA A 132 18.46 6.47 1.20
C ALA A 132 17.61 7.48 1.97
N ASN A 133 18.02 8.76 2.00
CA ASN A 133 17.24 9.79 2.68
C ASN A 133 15.84 9.98 2.07
N TRP A 134 15.69 9.92 0.74
CA TRP A 134 14.39 10.04 0.07
C TRP A 134 13.55 8.77 0.23
N ARG A 135 14.19 7.60 0.28
CA ARG A 135 13.52 6.33 0.62
C ARG A 135 12.84 6.41 1.99
N PHE A 136 13.55 6.90 3.00
CA PHE A 136 13.01 7.04 4.36
C PHE A 136 11.99 8.18 4.51
N VAL A 137 12.12 9.27 3.74
CA VAL A 137 11.07 10.31 3.62
C VAL A 137 9.78 9.72 3.04
N GLN A 138 9.88 8.87 2.01
CA GLN A 138 8.72 8.22 1.43
C GLN A 138 8.04 7.23 2.39
N GLN A 139 8.80 6.60 3.28
CA GLN A 139 8.29 5.76 4.37
C GLN A 139 7.77 6.58 5.56
N GLN A 140 7.78 7.92 5.48
CA GLN A 140 7.38 8.84 6.56
C GLN A 140 8.07 8.53 7.89
N THR A 141 9.33 8.09 7.85
CA THR A 141 10.08 7.71 9.06
C THR A 141 10.33 8.94 9.92
N ASP A 142 9.83 8.93 11.15
CA ASP A 142 10.27 9.85 12.20
C ASP A 142 11.60 9.34 12.78
N TYR A 143 12.70 9.97 12.39
CA TYR A 143 14.04 9.54 12.82
C TYR A 143 14.24 9.61 14.34
N LEU A 144 13.63 10.59 15.02
CA LEU A 144 13.84 10.83 16.45
C LEU A 144 12.90 10.01 17.34
N ALA A 145 11.75 9.58 16.79
CA ALA A 145 10.77 8.76 17.49
C ALA A 145 10.73 7.29 17.03
N ALA A 146 11.46 6.91 15.99
CA ALA A 146 11.36 5.56 15.44
C ALA A 146 11.85 4.50 16.45
N GLY A 147 11.03 3.47 16.63
CA GLY A 147 11.21 2.37 17.59
C GLY A 147 11.88 1.13 16.98
N HIS A 148 11.37 -0.06 17.31
CA HIS A 148 12.06 -1.36 17.15
C HIS A 148 12.15 -1.93 15.73
N ASP A 149 11.47 -1.34 14.74
CA ASP A 149 11.39 -1.85 13.36
C ASP A 149 12.11 -0.93 12.34
N GLN A 150 13.28 -0.41 12.72
CA GLN A 150 14.08 0.45 11.87
C GLN A 150 14.92 -0.34 10.86
N SER A 151 15.12 0.26 9.69
CA SER A 151 16.10 -0.23 8.72
C SER A 151 17.51 -0.25 9.33
N PRO A 152 18.29 -1.34 9.18
CA PRO A 152 19.69 -1.39 9.60
C PRO A 152 20.59 -0.43 8.79
N LEU A 153 20.02 0.24 7.78
CA LEU A 153 20.69 1.24 6.95
C LEU A 153 20.11 2.64 7.15
N LEU A 154 19.24 2.88 8.14
CA LEU A 154 18.60 4.17 8.35
C LEU A 154 19.63 5.32 8.38
N HIS A 155 20.74 5.15 9.12
CA HIS A 155 21.82 6.13 9.26
C HIS A 155 22.52 6.53 7.94
N PHE A 156 22.34 5.80 6.84
CA PHE A 156 22.85 6.20 5.52
C PHE A 156 22.16 7.44 4.95
N TRP A 157 21.03 7.88 5.51
CA TRP A 157 20.34 9.10 5.08
C TRP A 157 21.29 10.32 5.09
N SER A 158 22.12 10.47 6.13
CA SER A 158 22.99 11.63 6.28
C SER A 158 24.14 11.59 5.27
N LEU A 159 24.64 10.40 4.96
CA LEU A 159 25.66 10.17 3.92
C LEU A 159 25.10 10.46 2.53
N ALA A 160 23.85 10.08 2.26
CA ALA A 160 23.15 10.39 1.02
C ALA A 160 23.01 11.92 0.83
N VAL A 161 22.59 12.65 1.85
CA VAL A 161 22.55 14.12 1.85
C VAL A 161 23.93 14.71 1.57
N GLU A 162 24.98 14.18 2.21
CA GLU A 162 26.37 14.60 2.03
C GLU A 162 26.85 14.42 0.57
N GLU A 163 26.64 13.23 -0.01
CA GLU A 163 27.05 12.92 -1.38
C GLU A 163 26.23 13.70 -2.42
N GLN A 164 24.93 13.90 -2.20
CA GLN A 164 24.09 14.75 -3.04
C GLN A 164 24.60 16.20 -3.06
N PHE A 165 25.00 16.74 -1.90
CA PHE A 165 25.63 18.05 -1.85
C PHE A 165 26.91 18.09 -2.70
N TYR A 166 27.77 17.06 -2.68
CA TYR A 166 29.00 17.07 -3.48
C TYR A 166 28.78 16.95 -4.98
N VAL A 167 27.87 16.06 -5.37
CA VAL A 167 27.50 15.86 -6.77
C VAL A 167 26.96 17.16 -7.37
N PHE A 168 26.24 17.97 -6.58
CA PHE A 168 25.74 19.27 -7.03
C PHE A 168 26.79 20.39 -6.91
N TRP A 169 27.44 20.52 -5.76
CA TRP A 169 28.30 21.65 -5.40
C TRP A 169 29.60 21.71 -6.19
N ALA A 170 30.26 20.57 -6.43
CA ALA A 170 31.55 20.55 -7.11
C ALA A 170 31.44 20.97 -8.60
N PRO A 171 30.50 20.43 -9.40
CA PRO A 171 30.27 20.91 -10.77
C PRO A 171 29.82 22.38 -10.82
N LEU A 172 28.97 22.80 -9.89
CA LEU A 172 28.53 24.19 -9.80
C LEU A 172 29.72 25.15 -9.62
N LEU A 173 30.61 24.86 -8.65
CA LEU A 173 31.83 25.64 -8.46
C LEU A 173 32.76 25.60 -9.68
N ALA A 174 32.88 24.44 -10.34
CA ALA A 174 33.66 24.32 -11.57
C ALA A 174 33.08 25.20 -12.70
N GLY A 175 31.76 25.26 -12.84
CA GLY A 175 31.06 26.12 -13.79
C GLY A 175 31.31 27.60 -13.52
N PHE A 176 31.22 28.03 -12.25
CA PHE A 176 31.57 29.41 -11.87
C PHE A 176 33.03 29.77 -12.19
N VAL A 177 33.96 28.85 -11.92
CA VAL A 177 35.39 29.04 -12.23
C VAL A 177 35.62 29.10 -13.75
N TYR A 178 34.94 28.25 -14.53
CA TYR A 178 35.01 28.26 -16.00
C TYR A 178 34.49 29.58 -16.59
N ALA A 179 33.32 30.04 -16.13
CA ALA A 179 32.76 31.34 -16.53
C ALA A 179 33.68 32.53 -16.16
N ALA A 180 34.49 32.38 -15.09
CA ALA A 180 35.46 33.36 -14.66
C ALA A 180 36.74 33.43 -15.51
N ALA A 181 37.09 32.33 -16.18
CA ALA A 181 38.44 32.06 -16.68
C ALA A 181 38.95 33.07 -17.73
N GLY A 182 38.06 33.82 -18.38
CA GLY A 182 38.38 34.78 -19.42
C GLY A 182 38.84 36.18 -18.97
N ALA A 183 38.89 36.51 -17.68
CA ALA A 183 39.43 37.81 -17.25
C ALA A 183 40.02 37.82 -15.83
N ALA A 184 41.28 38.23 -15.71
CA ALA A 184 42.01 38.29 -14.43
C ALA A 184 41.35 39.20 -13.36
N ARG A 185 40.56 40.21 -13.76
CA ARG A 185 39.77 41.06 -12.84
C ARG A 185 38.47 40.39 -12.34
N ARG A 186 38.03 39.28 -12.97
CA ARG A 186 36.80 38.54 -12.60
C ARG A 186 37.00 37.53 -11.46
N GLY A 187 38.23 37.23 -11.03
CA GLY A 187 38.48 36.27 -9.94
C GLY A 187 37.87 36.68 -8.58
N ARG A 188 37.97 37.96 -8.21
CA ARG A 188 37.27 38.50 -7.01
C ARG A 188 35.76 38.55 -7.22
N ALA A 189 35.30 38.88 -8.43
CA ALA A 189 33.88 38.91 -8.76
C ALA A 189 33.25 37.52 -8.66
N VAL A 190 33.96 36.47 -9.09
CA VAL A 190 33.48 35.09 -9.03
C VAL A 190 33.49 34.55 -7.60
N ARG A 191 34.53 34.84 -6.81
CA ARG A 191 34.49 34.51 -5.38
C ARG A 191 33.31 35.20 -4.68
N SER A 192 33.04 36.46 -5.02
CA SER A 192 31.91 37.22 -4.47
C SER A 192 30.57 36.63 -4.94
N ALA A 193 30.42 36.32 -6.22
CA ALA A 193 29.22 35.71 -6.78
C ALA A 193 28.93 34.34 -6.17
N VAL A 194 29.95 33.48 -6.03
CA VAL A 194 29.82 32.19 -5.34
C VAL A 194 29.43 32.40 -3.88
N THR A 195 30.04 33.36 -3.18
CA THR A 195 29.70 33.67 -1.77
C THR A 195 28.25 34.13 -1.63
N VAL A 196 27.79 35.06 -2.48
CA VAL A 196 26.40 35.54 -2.50
C VAL A 196 25.44 34.39 -2.81
N PHE A 197 25.76 33.57 -3.81
CA PHE A 197 24.97 32.38 -4.15
C PHE A 197 24.89 31.41 -2.98
N THR A 198 26.00 31.07 -2.33
CA THR A 198 26.02 30.21 -1.13
C THR A 198 25.18 30.80 -0.02
N ALA A 199 25.26 32.12 0.22
CA ALA A 199 24.49 32.79 1.26
C ALA A 199 22.98 32.74 0.98
N VAL A 200 22.56 33.01 -0.26
CA VAL A 200 21.16 32.91 -0.68
C VAL A 200 20.66 31.47 -0.60
N LEU A 201 21.44 30.50 -1.07
CA LEU A 201 21.11 29.08 -0.98
C LEU A 201 20.97 28.63 0.47
N ALA A 202 21.91 29.01 1.34
CA ALA A 202 21.88 28.66 2.75
C ALA A 202 20.68 29.30 3.47
N LEU A 203 20.40 30.58 3.19
CA LEU A 203 19.26 31.27 3.78
C LEU A 203 17.93 30.66 3.31
N GLY A 204 17.78 30.42 2.01
CA GLY A 204 16.58 29.78 1.45
C GLY A 204 16.35 28.37 2.02
N ALA A 205 17.41 27.56 2.12
CA ALA A 205 17.35 26.23 2.72
C ALA A 205 17.06 26.27 4.23
N PHE A 206 17.56 27.28 4.96
CA PHE A 206 17.23 27.48 6.37
C PHE A 206 15.75 27.88 6.55
N VAL A 207 15.24 28.82 5.75
CA VAL A 207 13.81 29.18 5.75
C VAL A 207 12.93 27.98 5.43
N LEU A 208 13.34 27.15 4.46
CA LEU A 208 12.65 25.90 4.14
C LEU A 208 12.68 24.92 5.32
N SER A 209 13.81 24.80 6.01
CA SER A 209 13.97 24.01 7.23
C SER A 209 12.99 24.44 8.32
N LEU A 210 12.84 25.74 8.55
CA LEU A 210 11.88 26.30 9.51
C LEU A 210 10.44 25.94 9.15
N ARG A 211 10.07 26.10 7.87
CA ARG A 211 8.72 25.79 7.40
C ARG A 211 8.42 24.29 7.54
N TRP A 212 9.28 23.44 7.00
CA TRP A 212 9.04 21.99 7.00
C TRP A 212 9.09 21.37 8.39
N THR A 213 9.84 21.94 9.34
CA THR A 213 9.82 21.44 10.73
C THR A 213 8.42 21.56 11.36
N GLY A 214 7.59 22.52 10.91
CA GLY A 214 6.18 22.60 11.31
C GLY A 214 5.25 21.68 10.52
N ASP A 215 5.58 21.36 9.27
CA ASP A 215 4.70 20.61 8.35
C ASP A 215 4.95 19.08 8.37
N SER A 216 6.22 18.65 8.42
CA SER A 216 6.64 17.24 8.38
C SER A 216 8.06 17.07 8.94
N VAL A 217 8.18 16.39 10.10
CA VAL A 217 9.48 16.11 10.74
C VAL A 217 10.37 15.24 9.85
N SER A 218 9.82 14.20 9.21
CA SER A 218 10.57 13.34 8.31
C SER A 218 11.21 14.13 7.15
N LEU A 219 10.42 14.97 6.48
CA LEU A 219 10.90 15.79 5.37
C LEU A 219 11.92 16.85 5.84
N ALA A 220 11.66 17.50 6.98
CA ALA A 220 12.55 18.50 7.55
C ALA A 220 13.91 17.93 7.94
N TYR A 221 13.93 16.75 8.57
CA TYR A 221 15.12 16.14 9.13
C TYR A 221 15.96 15.37 8.10
N LEU A 222 15.30 14.57 7.24
CA LEU A 222 15.97 13.69 6.27
C LEU A 222 16.14 14.36 4.87
N GLY A 223 15.34 15.37 4.54
CA GLY A 223 15.36 16.01 3.24
C GLY A 223 16.63 16.82 2.97
N THR A 224 17.27 16.62 1.81
CA THR A 224 18.45 17.41 1.42
C THR A 224 18.18 18.93 1.35
N PRO A 225 17.04 19.41 0.82
CA PRO A 225 16.78 20.85 0.70
C PRO A 225 16.70 21.59 2.04
N SER A 226 16.21 20.97 3.10
CA SER A 226 16.11 21.55 4.45
C SER A 226 17.42 21.47 5.25
N ARG A 227 18.40 20.70 4.79
CA ARG A 227 19.67 20.46 5.51
C ARG A 227 20.89 21.08 4.81
N VAL A 228 20.79 21.41 3.53
CA VAL A 228 21.92 21.97 2.75
C VAL A 228 22.46 23.29 3.30
N TRP A 229 21.69 24.03 4.10
CA TRP A 229 22.14 25.28 4.70
C TRP A 229 23.32 25.11 5.66
N GLN A 230 23.47 23.95 6.31
CA GLN A 230 24.61 23.65 7.19
C GLN A 230 25.91 23.49 6.40
N PHE A 231 25.83 22.79 5.27
CA PHE A 231 26.92 22.77 4.29
C PHE A 231 27.21 24.17 3.77
N GLY A 232 26.17 24.97 3.53
CA GLY A 232 26.28 26.37 3.16
C GLY A 232 27.06 27.22 4.16
N VAL A 233 26.78 27.08 5.46
CA VAL A 233 27.55 27.75 6.54
C VAL A 233 29.02 27.33 6.48
N GLY A 234 29.31 26.04 6.35
CA GLY A 234 30.66 25.55 6.15
C GLY A 234 31.34 26.12 4.89
N ALA A 235 30.62 26.17 3.78
CA ALA A 235 31.11 26.72 2.52
C ALA A 235 31.42 28.22 2.63
N LEU A 236 30.56 28.99 3.30
CA LEU A 236 30.81 30.40 3.63
C LEU A 236 32.05 30.58 4.50
N LEU A 237 32.29 29.66 5.45
CA LEU A 237 33.52 29.63 6.23
C LEU A 237 34.79 29.48 5.37
N ALA A 238 34.71 28.76 4.26
CA ALA A 238 35.83 28.61 3.33
C ALA A 238 35.96 29.77 2.34
N LEU A 239 34.84 30.37 1.92
CA LEU A 239 34.77 31.41 0.90
C LEU A 239 35.08 32.81 1.43
N LEU A 240 34.68 33.13 2.65
CA LEU A 240 34.90 34.46 3.22
C LEU A 240 36.33 34.60 3.77
N PRO A 241 36.96 35.77 3.64
CA PRO A 241 38.33 35.97 4.08
C PRO A 241 38.38 36.25 5.59
N TRP A 242 37.92 35.31 6.42
CA TRP A 242 37.84 35.48 7.88
C TRP A 242 39.19 35.78 8.53
N HIS A 243 40.29 35.38 7.90
CA HIS A 243 41.65 35.75 8.31
C HIS A 243 41.92 37.28 8.25
N LEU A 244 41.09 38.04 7.53
CA LEU A 244 41.13 39.51 7.48
C LEU A 244 40.21 40.15 8.54
N LEU A 245 39.20 39.42 9.02
CA LEU A 245 38.29 39.84 10.09
C LEU A 245 38.98 39.55 11.44
N ARG A 246 40.04 40.32 11.73
CA ARG A 246 40.87 40.18 12.93
C ARG A 246 40.15 40.74 14.16
N GLY A 247 39.47 39.88 14.92
CA GLY A 247 39.04 40.19 16.28
C GLY A 247 40.18 40.00 17.29
N PRO A 248 40.11 40.63 18.48
CA PRO A 248 41.10 40.41 19.53
C PRO A 248 41.16 38.93 19.95
N ARG A 249 42.38 38.39 20.10
CA ARG A 249 42.69 37.00 20.47
C ARG A 249 41.79 36.42 21.59
N PRO A 250 41.53 37.10 22.73
CA PRO A 250 40.64 36.56 23.76
C PRO A 250 39.22 36.29 23.25
N LEU A 251 38.66 37.14 22.38
CA LEU A 251 37.32 36.91 21.83
C LEU A 251 37.26 35.65 20.95
N ARG A 252 38.33 35.34 20.21
CA ARG A 252 38.42 34.11 19.40
C ARG A 252 38.53 32.84 20.25
N LEU A 253 39.27 32.91 21.36
CA LEU A 253 39.36 31.80 22.31
C LEU A 253 38.02 31.58 23.03
N LEU A 254 37.40 32.67 23.49
CA LEU A 254 36.07 32.65 24.10
C LEU A 254 35.03 32.11 23.13
N SER A 255 35.04 32.51 21.85
CA SER A 255 34.09 31.98 20.85
C SER A 255 34.27 30.49 20.62
N GLY A 256 35.52 29.99 20.61
CA GLY A 256 35.80 28.56 20.47
C GLY A 256 35.28 27.74 21.65
N TRP A 257 35.53 28.20 22.88
CA TRP A 257 35.04 27.55 24.10
C TRP A 257 33.53 27.67 24.27
N ALA A 258 32.94 28.82 23.97
CA ALA A 258 31.49 29.00 23.94
C ALA A 258 30.84 28.08 22.91
N GLY A 259 31.43 27.94 21.72
CA GLY A 259 30.99 26.97 20.71
C GLY A 259 31.07 25.53 21.22
N ALA A 260 32.19 25.14 21.85
CA ALA A 260 32.32 23.80 22.43
C ALA A 260 31.31 23.53 23.55
N GLY A 261 31.10 24.50 24.45
CA GLY A 261 30.10 24.42 25.52
C GLY A 261 28.68 24.32 24.98
N ALA A 262 28.32 25.15 24.00
CA ALA A 262 27.01 25.10 23.35
C ALA A 262 26.78 23.76 22.64
N LEU A 263 27.79 23.20 21.97
CA LEU A 263 27.68 21.89 21.32
C LEU A 263 27.45 20.76 22.33
N LEU A 264 28.21 20.74 23.44
CA LEU A 264 28.04 19.75 24.50
C LEU A 264 26.69 19.92 25.22
N TRP A 265 26.24 21.15 25.43
CA TRP A 265 24.92 21.45 25.97
C TRP A 265 23.80 20.92 25.08
N CYS A 266 23.85 21.17 23.76
CA CYS A 266 22.88 20.57 22.83
C CYS A 266 22.88 19.04 22.90
N MET A 267 24.05 18.40 23.02
CA MET A 267 24.14 16.94 23.12
C MET A 267 23.50 16.39 24.40
N ALA A 268 23.49 17.15 25.49
CA ALA A 268 22.96 16.72 26.77
C ALA A 268 21.47 17.05 26.94
N GLU A 269 21.02 18.22 26.47
CA GLU A 269 19.68 18.76 26.76
C GLU A 269 18.68 18.59 25.61
N TYR A 270 19.14 18.46 24.36
CA TYR A 270 18.20 18.19 23.27
C TYR A 270 17.71 16.74 23.35
N ASP A 271 16.50 16.51 22.87
CA ASP A 271 15.85 15.20 22.87
C ASP A 271 14.85 15.09 21.71
N ALA A 272 14.06 14.02 21.69
CA ALA A 272 13.04 13.79 20.68
C ALA A 272 11.88 14.81 20.71
N SER A 273 11.69 15.56 21.81
CA SER A 273 10.68 16.61 21.92
C SER A 273 11.15 17.95 21.35
N THR A 274 12.46 18.08 21.10
CA THR A 274 13.05 19.29 20.54
C THR A 274 12.62 19.45 19.08
N PRO A 275 12.02 20.60 18.67
CA PRO A 275 11.61 20.85 17.29
C PRO A 275 12.82 20.95 16.35
N TYR A 276 13.27 19.80 15.84
CA TYR A 276 14.52 19.64 15.13
C TYR A 276 14.28 19.23 13.66
N PRO A 277 15.01 19.82 12.68
CA PRO A 277 16.08 20.78 12.85
C PRO A 277 15.65 22.20 13.20
N GLY A 278 14.65 22.77 12.51
CA GLY A 278 14.08 24.08 12.79
C GLY A 278 15.11 25.16 13.20
N TYR A 279 14.74 25.97 14.19
CA TYR A 279 15.64 26.95 14.79
C TYR A 279 16.65 26.29 15.75
N ALA A 280 16.33 25.12 16.32
CA ALA A 280 17.19 24.43 17.28
C ALA A 280 18.54 24.03 16.67
N ALA A 281 18.56 23.68 15.38
CA ALA A 281 19.75 23.33 14.61
C ALA A 281 20.69 24.53 14.37
N LEU A 282 20.24 25.77 14.60
CA LEU A 282 21.08 26.96 14.51
C LEU A 282 22.24 26.90 15.52
N VAL A 283 21.95 26.46 16.75
CA VAL A 283 22.93 26.39 17.84
C VAL A 283 24.11 25.46 17.50
N PRO A 284 23.93 24.16 17.20
CA PRO A 284 25.05 23.27 16.88
C PRO A 284 25.77 23.68 15.58
N THR A 285 25.06 24.26 14.61
CA THR A 285 25.65 24.73 13.35
C THR A 285 26.59 25.91 13.57
N LEU A 286 26.14 26.94 14.29
CA LEU A 286 26.95 28.12 14.62
C LEU A 286 28.05 27.80 15.64
N ALA A 287 27.79 26.91 16.59
CA ALA A 287 28.79 26.38 17.52
C ALA A 287 29.95 25.72 16.77
N THR A 288 29.64 24.85 15.80
CA THR A 288 30.64 24.23 14.92
C THR A 288 31.42 25.27 14.14
N ALA A 289 30.73 26.26 13.58
CA ALA A 289 31.37 27.34 12.85
C ALA A 289 32.34 28.15 13.73
N ALA A 290 31.94 28.45 14.97
CA ALA A 290 32.76 29.16 15.96
C ALA A 290 34.02 28.35 16.34
N ILE A 291 33.92 27.03 16.52
CA ILE A 291 35.06 26.16 16.78
C ILE A 291 36.04 26.17 15.59
N ILE A 292 35.53 26.03 14.36
CA ILE A 292 36.37 26.03 13.14
C ILE A 292 37.09 27.37 12.96
N LEU A 293 36.38 28.48 13.19
CA LEU A 293 36.93 29.84 13.13
C LEU A 293 37.98 30.08 14.21
N ALA A 294 37.74 29.66 15.44
CA ALA A 294 38.70 29.78 16.54
C ALA A 294 40.03 29.11 16.19
N GLY A 295 40.00 27.93 15.54
CA GLY A 295 41.18 27.18 15.13
C GLY A 295 41.91 27.69 13.88
N THR A 296 41.48 28.80 13.26
CA THR A 296 42.23 29.37 12.11
C THR A 296 43.59 29.91 12.57
N PRO A 297 44.73 29.46 11.98
CA PRO A 297 46.06 29.84 12.48
C PRO A 297 46.27 31.34 12.38
N ASP A 298 46.80 31.95 13.45
CA ASP A 298 47.18 33.35 13.45
C ASP A 298 48.44 33.52 12.58
N ARG A 299 48.41 34.50 11.68
CA ARG A 299 49.62 34.88 10.92
C ARG A 299 50.31 35.95 11.75
N SER A 300 51.10 35.52 12.74
CA SER A 300 51.99 36.43 13.47
C SER A 300 52.85 37.22 12.48
N ALA A 301 53.02 38.53 12.74
CA ALA A 301 53.75 39.46 11.87
C ALA A 301 55.25 39.09 11.68
N ASP A 302 55.77 38.17 12.49
CA ASP A 302 57.15 37.64 12.43
C ASP A 302 57.30 36.41 11.50
N GLY A 303 56.21 35.90 10.91
CA GLY A 303 56.32 34.76 9.99
C GLY A 303 56.66 33.42 10.64
N SER A 304 56.83 33.38 11.97
CA SER A 304 56.73 32.16 12.78
C SER A 304 55.30 31.65 12.73
N ALA A 305 55.11 30.53 12.04
CA ALA A 305 53.87 29.76 12.12
C ALA A 305 53.86 29.07 13.49
N ASP A 306 53.47 29.79 14.54
CA ASP A 306 53.16 29.16 15.81
C ASP A 306 52.11 28.08 15.55
N GLY A 307 52.40 26.87 16.04
CA GLY A 307 51.49 25.72 15.92
C GLY A 307 50.11 26.03 16.52
N PRO A 308 49.12 25.13 16.38
CA PRO A 308 47.79 25.33 16.97
C PRO A 308 47.93 25.77 18.44
N ASP A 309 47.43 26.99 18.73
CA ASP A 309 47.63 27.73 19.97
C ASP A 309 47.50 26.86 21.23
N ALA A 310 48.43 27.00 22.17
CA ALA A 310 48.54 26.19 23.38
C ALA A 310 47.32 26.24 24.34
N HIS A 311 46.34 27.13 24.13
CA HIS A 311 45.26 27.43 25.09
C HIS A 311 43.82 27.39 24.52
N GLY A 312 43.63 27.00 23.25
CA GLY A 312 42.29 26.89 22.64
C GLY A 312 41.70 25.49 22.65
N VAL A 313 40.37 25.38 22.45
CA VAL A 313 39.65 24.11 22.21
C VAL A 313 40.36 23.24 21.15
N GLY A 314 40.94 23.87 20.13
CA GLY A 314 41.69 23.19 19.06
C GLY A 314 42.85 22.33 19.56
N ARG A 315 43.49 22.64 20.71
CA ARG A 315 44.56 21.82 21.30
C ARG A 315 44.02 20.49 21.82
N LEU A 316 42.87 20.51 22.50
CA LEU A 316 42.21 19.29 22.98
C LEU A 316 41.80 18.41 21.81
N LEU A 317 41.17 19.01 20.80
CA LEU A 317 40.76 18.31 19.58
C LEU A 317 41.95 17.78 18.75
N ALA A 318 43.10 18.47 18.76
CA ALA A 318 44.31 18.03 18.08
C ALA A 318 45.06 16.88 18.81
N GLY A 319 44.57 16.45 19.97
CA GLY A 319 45.13 15.34 20.74
C GLY A 319 45.15 14.01 19.97
N ARG A 320 46.00 13.08 20.40
CA ARG A 320 46.18 11.78 19.73
C ARG A 320 44.90 10.94 19.70
N ALA A 321 44.18 10.87 20.82
CA ALA A 321 42.96 10.07 20.94
C ALA A 321 41.80 10.62 20.11
N PRO A 322 41.42 11.92 20.21
CA PRO A 322 40.40 12.49 19.32
C PRO A 322 40.73 12.31 17.84
N ARG A 323 41.99 12.49 17.45
CA ARG A 323 42.39 12.24 16.05
C ARG A 323 42.34 10.77 15.63
N ALA A 324 42.61 9.83 16.54
CA ALA A 324 42.45 8.41 16.24
C ALA A 324 40.99 8.07 15.96
N ILE A 325 40.08 8.54 16.82
CA ILE A 325 38.63 8.35 16.65
C ILE A 325 38.14 9.10 15.40
N GLY A 326 38.59 10.34 15.19
CA GLY A 326 38.23 11.16 14.03
C GLY A 326 38.64 10.54 12.69
N ARG A 327 39.77 9.82 12.66
CA ARG A 327 40.20 9.04 11.48
C ARG A 327 39.32 7.81 11.25
N LEU A 328 38.88 7.15 12.33
CA LEU A 328 37.98 6.00 12.28
C LEU A 328 36.51 6.39 12.05
N SER A 329 36.16 7.68 12.22
CA SER A 329 34.77 8.13 12.36
C SER A 329 33.87 7.67 11.23
N TYR A 330 34.38 7.58 9.99
CA TYR A 330 33.58 7.14 8.85
C TYR A 330 33.23 5.64 8.92
N THR A 331 34.23 4.76 9.06
CA THR A 331 33.96 3.31 9.12
C THR A 331 33.21 2.91 10.39
N LEU A 332 33.47 3.60 11.51
CA LEU A 332 32.71 3.40 12.75
C LEU A 332 31.26 3.83 12.58
N TYR A 333 31.01 4.98 11.94
CA TYR A 333 29.66 5.42 11.62
C TYR A 333 28.94 4.39 10.71
N LEU A 334 29.62 3.77 9.75
CA LEU A 334 28.99 2.75 8.92
C LEU A 334 28.57 1.50 9.71
N TRP A 335 29.42 1.00 10.62
CA TRP A 335 29.21 -0.28 11.30
C TRP A 335 28.38 -0.23 12.58
N HIS A 336 28.39 0.89 13.33
CA HIS A 336 27.73 0.92 14.63
C HIS A 336 26.22 0.65 14.53
N TRP A 337 25.54 1.26 13.57
CA TRP A 337 24.09 1.20 13.46
C TRP A 337 23.58 -0.19 13.03
N PRO A 338 24.09 -0.83 11.96
CA PRO A 338 23.67 -2.19 11.62
C PRO A 338 23.91 -3.19 12.74
N VAL A 339 25.02 -3.07 13.50
CA VAL A 339 25.31 -3.95 14.63
C VAL A 339 24.24 -3.81 15.72
N LEU A 340 23.82 -2.59 16.03
CA LEU A 340 22.76 -2.35 17.01
C LEU A 340 21.41 -2.87 16.54
N VAL A 341 20.98 -2.46 15.34
CA VAL A 341 19.65 -2.78 14.82
C VAL A 341 19.48 -4.28 14.58
N LEU A 342 20.49 -4.95 14.02
CA LEU A 342 20.42 -6.41 13.80
C LEU A 342 20.46 -7.20 15.11
N ALA A 343 21.15 -6.70 16.14
CA ALA A 343 21.15 -7.32 17.46
C ALA A 343 19.79 -7.18 18.14
N GLU A 344 19.19 -5.98 18.13
CA GLU A 344 17.83 -5.76 18.67
C GLU A 344 16.77 -6.55 17.90
N ALA A 345 16.89 -6.64 16.58
CA ALA A 345 15.99 -7.45 15.75
C ALA A 345 16.03 -8.94 16.14
N ARG A 346 17.17 -9.44 16.65
CA ARG A 346 17.34 -10.86 17.02
C ARG A 346 17.09 -11.14 18.51
N LEU A 347 17.45 -10.22 19.39
CA LEU A 347 17.43 -10.38 20.84
C LEU A 347 16.26 -9.67 21.53
N GLY A 348 15.51 -8.84 20.80
CA GLY A 348 14.48 -7.96 21.35
C GLY A 348 15.05 -6.62 21.88
N PRO A 349 14.24 -5.82 22.59
CA PRO A 349 14.65 -4.55 23.15
C PRO A 349 15.89 -4.68 24.04
N LEU A 350 16.93 -3.89 23.76
CA LEU A 350 18.17 -3.89 24.54
C LEU A 350 18.25 -2.65 25.42
N ASP A 351 18.79 -2.80 26.62
CA ASP A 351 19.10 -1.65 27.47
C ASP A 351 20.31 -0.85 26.96
N TRP A 352 20.51 0.34 27.50
CA TRP A 352 21.59 1.23 27.06
C TRP A 352 22.99 0.63 27.28
N THR A 353 23.18 -0.22 28.29
CA THR A 353 24.47 -0.87 28.56
C THR A 353 24.84 -1.89 27.49
N ALA A 354 23.89 -2.72 27.07
CA ALA A 354 24.07 -3.67 25.98
C ALA A 354 24.30 -2.95 24.66
N LYS A 355 23.54 -1.89 24.36
CA LYS A 355 23.76 -1.06 23.17
C LYS A 355 25.13 -0.37 23.17
N ALA A 356 25.57 0.15 24.33
CA ALA A 356 26.91 0.74 24.45
C ALA A 356 28.02 -0.31 24.21
N ALA A 357 27.88 -1.51 24.78
CA ALA A 357 28.83 -2.60 24.56
C ALA A 357 28.89 -3.02 23.07
N LEU A 358 27.75 -3.15 22.40
CA LEU A 358 27.67 -3.45 20.97
C LEU A 358 28.28 -2.33 20.11
N THR A 359 28.06 -1.07 20.48
CA THR A 359 28.66 0.10 19.82
C THR A 359 30.19 0.07 19.92
N VAL A 360 30.73 -0.30 21.09
CA VAL A 360 32.17 -0.51 21.27
C VAL A 360 32.65 -1.71 20.46
N ALA A 361 31.90 -2.82 20.41
CA ALA A 361 32.23 -3.99 19.62
C ALA A 361 32.29 -3.67 18.10
N ALA A 362 31.46 -2.73 17.62
CA ALA A 362 31.46 -2.27 16.23
C ALA A 362 32.78 -1.58 15.80
N VAL A 363 33.65 -1.20 16.75
CA VAL A 363 35.02 -0.74 16.46
C VAL A 363 35.86 -1.81 15.75
N LEU A 364 35.64 -3.10 16.06
CA LEU A 364 36.40 -4.20 15.47
C LEU A 364 36.19 -4.31 13.94
N PRO A 365 34.95 -4.46 13.42
CA PRO A 365 34.72 -4.48 11.97
C PRO A 365 35.05 -3.14 11.31
N ALA A 366 34.91 -2.01 12.02
CA ALA A 366 35.31 -0.70 11.51
C ALA A 366 36.83 -0.58 11.29
N LEU A 367 37.64 -1.08 12.22
CA LEU A 367 39.10 -1.13 12.11
C LEU A 367 39.53 -2.09 11.01
N ALA A 368 38.92 -3.28 10.95
CA ALA A 368 39.17 -4.28 9.91
C ALA A 368 38.91 -3.71 8.50
N THR A 369 37.74 -3.08 8.31
CA THR A 369 37.36 -2.45 7.03
C THR A 369 38.33 -1.33 6.66
N MET A 370 38.68 -0.47 7.61
CA MET A 370 39.64 0.61 7.36
C MET A 370 41.03 0.07 6.98
N ARG A 371 41.51 -0.96 7.68
CA ARG A 371 42.86 -1.49 7.53
C ARG A 371 43.03 -2.33 6.27
N TRP A 372 42.06 -3.18 5.95
CA TRP A 372 42.16 -4.19 4.89
C TRP A 372 41.46 -3.79 3.58
N VAL A 373 40.55 -2.82 3.61
CA VAL A 373 39.80 -2.39 2.42
C VAL A 373 40.11 -0.94 2.07
N GLU A 374 39.82 0.00 2.99
CA GLU A 374 39.97 1.44 2.70
C GLU A 374 41.43 1.84 2.45
N GLN A 375 42.34 1.55 3.38
CA GLN A 375 43.73 2.00 3.28
C GLN A 375 44.46 1.45 2.04
N PRO A 376 44.35 0.16 1.69
CA PRO A 376 44.99 -0.38 0.49
C PRO A 376 44.47 0.29 -0.79
N LEU A 377 43.16 0.46 -0.95
CA LEU A 377 42.57 1.09 -2.14
C LEU A 377 42.86 2.59 -2.23
N ARG A 378 42.85 3.28 -1.09
CA ARG A 378 43.18 4.70 -1.00
C ARG A 378 44.62 5.00 -1.40
N HIS A 379 45.58 4.17 -0.98
CA HIS A 379 47.02 4.38 -1.22
C HIS A 379 47.59 3.54 -2.38
N SER A 380 46.76 2.74 -3.06
CA SER A 380 47.18 1.96 -4.23
C SER A 380 47.64 2.88 -5.36
N ARG A 381 48.87 2.67 -5.83
CA ARG A 381 49.45 3.41 -6.96
C ARG A 381 48.64 3.18 -8.23
N THR A 382 48.35 1.93 -8.55
CA THR A 382 47.62 1.49 -9.76
C THR A 382 46.28 2.19 -9.94
N VAL A 383 45.50 2.32 -8.86
CA VAL A 383 44.16 2.93 -8.89
C VAL A 383 44.24 4.46 -8.75
N SER A 384 45.31 4.98 -8.15
CA SER A 384 45.54 6.43 -8.01
C SER A 384 46.13 7.10 -9.25
N GLU A 385 46.78 6.34 -10.14
CA GLU A 385 47.47 6.82 -11.35
C GLU A 385 46.53 7.51 -12.33
N LEU A 386 45.33 6.94 -12.54
CA LEU A 386 44.37 7.44 -13.52
C LEU A 386 43.00 7.66 -12.86
N PRO A 387 42.36 8.84 -13.02
CA PRO A 387 41.07 9.12 -12.41
C PRO A 387 40.00 8.08 -12.74
N ARG A 388 39.98 7.59 -13.99
CA ARG A 388 39.06 6.55 -14.49
C ARG A 388 39.15 5.24 -13.72
N ARG A 389 40.35 4.83 -13.27
CA ARG A 389 40.54 3.61 -12.47
C ARG A 389 39.99 3.77 -11.04
N GLY A 390 40.15 4.95 -10.44
CA GLY A 390 39.51 5.23 -9.15
C GLY A 390 37.99 5.33 -9.25
N LEU A 391 37.47 5.87 -10.35
CA LEU A 391 36.04 5.89 -10.62
C LEU A 391 35.50 4.48 -10.88
N SER A 392 36.21 3.60 -11.58
CA SER A 392 35.77 2.21 -11.79
C SER A 392 35.67 1.45 -10.47
N VAL A 393 36.59 1.65 -9.52
CA VAL A 393 36.45 1.11 -8.16
C VAL A 393 35.19 1.63 -7.47
N GLY A 394 34.87 2.91 -7.63
CA GLY A 394 33.61 3.48 -7.14
C GLY A 394 32.38 2.84 -7.76
N VAL A 395 32.37 2.68 -9.09
CA VAL A 395 31.27 2.03 -9.82
C VAL A 395 31.09 0.58 -9.35
N SER A 396 32.18 -0.19 -9.22
CA SER A 396 32.11 -1.55 -8.70
C SER A 396 31.59 -1.61 -7.26
N ALA A 397 32.02 -0.67 -6.41
CA ALA A 397 31.55 -0.56 -5.03
C ALA A 397 30.05 -0.23 -4.90
N VAL A 398 29.45 0.39 -5.91
CA VAL A 398 27.99 0.61 -5.98
C VAL A 398 27.29 -0.59 -6.62
N ALA A 399 27.82 -1.10 -7.74
CA ALA A 399 27.19 -2.15 -8.52
C ALA A 399 27.12 -3.48 -7.75
N ILE A 400 28.15 -3.85 -6.99
CA ILE A 400 28.19 -5.14 -6.26
C ILE A 400 27.06 -5.24 -5.22
N PRO A 401 26.89 -4.29 -4.28
CA PRO A 401 25.76 -4.32 -3.34
C PRO A 401 24.40 -4.26 -4.03
N VAL A 402 24.25 -3.49 -5.11
CA VAL A 402 23.00 -3.41 -5.88
C VAL A 402 22.66 -4.76 -6.51
N VAL A 403 23.61 -5.40 -7.18
CA VAL A 403 23.41 -6.73 -7.78
C VAL A 403 23.09 -7.76 -6.69
N LEU A 404 23.81 -7.73 -5.56
CA LEU A 404 23.54 -8.63 -4.44
C LEU A 404 22.12 -8.44 -3.88
N ALA A 405 21.68 -7.19 -3.73
CA ALA A 405 20.34 -6.84 -3.28
C ALA A 405 19.27 -7.33 -4.27
N LEU A 406 19.46 -7.08 -5.57
CA LEU A 406 18.54 -7.53 -6.63
C LEU A 406 18.46 -9.07 -6.73
N VAL A 407 19.59 -9.77 -6.56
CA VAL A 407 19.61 -11.25 -6.53
C VAL A 407 18.85 -11.77 -5.32
N MET A 408 19.05 -11.17 -4.14
CA MET A 408 18.32 -11.52 -2.92
C MET A 408 16.81 -11.24 -3.09
N GLY A 409 16.46 -10.09 -3.65
CA GLY A 409 15.10 -9.65 -3.95
C GLY A 409 14.35 -10.57 -4.88
N THR A 410 14.93 -10.83 -6.05
CA THR A 410 14.35 -11.74 -7.05
C THR A 410 14.18 -13.15 -6.52
N THR A 411 15.14 -13.66 -5.73
CA THR A 411 15.01 -14.96 -5.06
C THR A 411 13.84 -14.94 -4.07
N THR A 412 13.69 -13.86 -3.30
CA THR A 412 12.62 -13.70 -2.31
C THR A 412 11.24 -13.54 -2.96
N LEU A 413 11.13 -12.79 -4.05
CA LEU A 413 9.89 -12.67 -4.83
C LEU A 413 9.47 -14.00 -5.45
N ARG A 414 10.43 -14.81 -5.91
CA ARG A 414 10.16 -16.19 -6.37
C ARG A 414 9.65 -17.09 -5.24
N LEU A 415 10.13 -16.88 -4.00
CA LEU A 415 9.67 -17.62 -2.83
C LEU A 415 8.26 -17.19 -2.38
N LEU A 416 7.95 -15.89 -2.46
CA LEU A 416 6.68 -15.32 -1.99
C LEU A 416 5.56 -15.39 -3.03
N GLY A 417 5.87 -15.62 -4.31
CA GLY A 417 4.92 -15.61 -5.41
C GLY A 417 4.53 -14.18 -5.85
N PRO A 418 3.90 -14.03 -7.03
CA PRO A 418 3.46 -12.73 -7.52
C PRO A 418 2.36 -12.14 -6.64
N ALA A 419 2.42 -10.82 -6.41
CA ALA A 419 1.32 -10.07 -5.81
C ALA A 419 0.20 -9.87 -6.85
N ALA A 420 -0.57 -10.92 -7.12
CA ALA A 420 -1.84 -10.77 -7.84
C ALA A 420 -2.85 -9.99 -6.98
N PRO A 421 -3.88 -9.33 -7.53
CA PRO A 421 -5.00 -8.87 -6.73
C PRO A 421 -5.65 -10.04 -5.98
N VAL A 422 -6.14 -9.80 -4.77
CA VAL A 422 -6.85 -10.84 -4.01
C VAL A 422 -8.25 -10.93 -4.59
N ASP A 423 -8.60 -12.10 -5.14
CA ASP A 423 -9.98 -12.35 -5.55
C ASP A 423 -10.82 -12.74 -4.34
N VAL A 424 -11.47 -11.73 -3.74
CA VAL A 424 -12.42 -11.93 -2.64
C VAL A 424 -13.73 -12.59 -3.07
N LYS A 425 -14.07 -12.59 -4.38
CA LYS A 425 -15.29 -13.22 -4.89
C LYS A 425 -15.20 -14.74 -4.93
N GLY A 426 -13.98 -15.28 -5.03
CA GLY A 426 -13.71 -16.72 -4.94
C GLY A 426 -13.66 -17.28 -3.52
N LEU A 427 -13.86 -16.47 -2.47
CA LEU A 427 -13.91 -16.95 -1.09
C LEU A 427 -15.35 -17.38 -0.72
N PRO A 428 -15.51 -18.44 0.12
CA PRO A 428 -16.80 -18.74 0.72
C PRO A 428 -17.38 -17.51 1.45
N PRO A 429 -18.71 -17.38 1.57
CA PRO A 429 -19.30 -16.28 2.29
C PRO A 429 -18.82 -16.25 3.74
N GLY A 430 -18.76 -15.05 4.34
CA GLY A 430 -18.47 -14.91 5.76
C GLY A 430 -19.46 -15.63 6.67
N ALA A 431 -19.00 -16.22 7.76
CA ALA A 431 -19.89 -16.79 8.77
C ALA A 431 -20.55 -15.69 9.59
N ALA A 432 -21.89 -15.65 9.64
CA ALA A 432 -22.62 -14.70 10.49
C ALA A 432 -22.43 -14.99 11.99
N GLU A 433 -22.23 -16.25 12.37
CA GLU A 433 -22.18 -16.76 13.75
C GLU A 433 -21.11 -17.85 13.94
N GLY A 434 -20.81 -18.20 15.19
CA GLY A 434 -19.81 -19.21 15.55
C GLY A 434 -18.36 -18.71 15.54
N PRO A 435 -17.38 -19.63 15.76
CA PRO A 435 -15.96 -19.27 15.92
C PRO A 435 -15.21 -19.09 14.60
N HIS A 436 -15.82 -19.45 13.47
CA HIS A 436 -15.21 -19.39 12.15
C HIS A 436 -15.40 -18.01 11.50
N LEU A 437 -14.48 -17.64 10.60
CA LEU A 437 -14.61 -16.45 9.75
C LEU A 437 -15.41 -16.75 8.49
N LEU A 438 -15.23 -17.93 7.91
CA LEU A 438 -15.90 -18.34 6.68
C LEU A 438 -17.04 -19.31 7.01
N SER A 439 -18.20 -19.11 6.38
CA SER A 439 -19.31 -20.06 6.40
C SER A 439 -18.89 -21.32 5.65
N ARG A 440 -19.06 -22.49 6.26
CA ARG A 440 -18.57 -23.76 5.72
C ARG A 440 -19.53 -24.91 6.04
N GLU A 441 -19.61 -25.84 5.09
CA GLU A 441 -20.04 -27.22 5.32
C GLU A 441 -18.78 -28.11 5.36
N GLY A 442 -18.46 -28.76 6.49
CA GLY A 442 -17.34 -29.71 6.62
C GLY A 442 -16.08 -29.23 7.39
N THR A 443 -14.97 -29.97 7.24
CA THR A 443 -13.72 -29.89 8.05
C THR A 443 -12.94 -28.57 7.88
N PRO A 444 -12.21 -28.07 8.91
CA PRO A 444 -11.47 -26.80 8.83
C PRO A 444 -10.37 -26.81 7.77
N LEU A 445 -10.26 -25.74 6.97
CA LEU A 445 -9.15 -25.53 6.03
C LEU A 445 -7.88 -25.19 6.80
N ARG A 446 -7.20 -26.20 7.34
CA ARG A 446 -5.89 -26.07 8.02
C ARG A 446 -4.71 -26.09 7.06
N SER A 447 -4.91 -26.53 5.82
CA SER A 447 -3.85 -26.67 4.82
C SER A 447 -4.12 -25.81 3.58
N GLY A 448 -3.05 -25.32 2.97
CA GLY A 448 -3.08 -24.46 1.79
C GLY A 448 -2.53 -23.05 2.06
N PRO A 449 -2.31 -22.25 0.99
CA PRO A 449 -1.74 -20.92 1.12
C PRO A 449 -2.68 -19.98 1.90
N VAL A 450 -2.08 -19.07 2.67
CA VAL A 450 -2.79 -17.98 3.34
C VAL A 450 -3.22 -16.92 2.32
N MET A 451 -4.39 -16.33 2.55
CA MET A 451 -5.02 -15.34 1.68
C MET A 451 -5.45 -14.11 2.50
N PRO A 452 -5.08 -12.88 2.13
CA PRO A 452 -4.03 -12.56 1.18
C PRO A 452 -2.68 -13.19 1.53
N SER A 453 -1.82 -13.37 0.53
CA SER A 453 -0.41 -13.67 0.78
C SER A 453 0.22 -12.53 1.58
N PRO A 454 1.33 -12.76 2.31
CA PRO A 454 1.97 -11.69 3.08
C PRO A 454 2.34 -10.43 2.28
N VAL A 455 2.68 -10.58 1.00
CA VAL A 455 2.99 -9.45 0.12
C VAL A 455 1.72 -8.69 -0.27
N GLN A 456 0.62 -9.39 -0.51
CA GLN A 456 -0.68 -8.81 -0.82
C GLN A 456 -1.26 -8.11 0.42
N ALA A 457 -1.16 -8.72 1.60
CA ALA A 457 -1.72 -8.21 2.85
C ALA A 457 -1.24 -6.79 3.16
N ARG A 458 0.06 -6.51 3.01
CA ARG A 458 0.63 -5.17 3.21
C ARG A 458 0.10 -4.08 2.26
N LYS A 459 -0.56 -4.48 1.18
CA LYS A 459 -1.19 -3.58 0.18
C LYS A 459 -2.71 -3.68 0.19
N ASP A 460 -3.28 -4.47 1.10
CA ASP A 460 -4.70 -4.75 1.17
C ASP A 460 -5.42 -3.69 2.01
N PHE A 461 -5.40 -2.46 1.49
CA PHE A 461 -6.12 -1.31 2.03
C PHE A 461 -7.54 -1.27 1.47
N PRO A 462 -8.53 -0.78 2.25
CA PRO A 462 -9.86 -0.52 1.72
C PRO A 462 -9.80 0.44 0.52
N PRO A 463 -10.67 0.28 -0.49
CA PRO A 463 -10.68 1.10 -1.70
C PRO A 463 -11.44 2.44 -1.49
N ASP A 464 -11.08 3.19 -0.45
CA ASP A 464 -11.69 4.47 -0.05
C ASP A 464 -11.05 5.71 -0.74
N GLY A 465 -9.92 5.50 -1.43
CA GLY A 465 -9.25 6.51 -2.23
C GLY A 465 -8.51 7.55 -1.39
N ALA A 466 -9.08 8.75 -1.25
CA ALA A 466 -8.46 9.87 -0.52
C ALA A 466 -9.32 10.31 0.69
N CYS A 467 -10.18 9.41 1.17
CA CYS A 467 -11.20 9.72 2.17
C CYS A 467 -10.77 9.45 3.61
N GLU A 468 -9.88 8.49 3.85
CA GLU A 468 -8.97 8.51 4.97
C GLU A 468 -7.93 9.63 4.79
N VAL A 469 -8.18 10.79 5.40
CA VAL A 469 -7.33 11.97 5.20
C VAL A 469 -6.03 11.90 6.00
N ALA A 470 -4.93 12.27 5.34
CA ALA A 470 -3.59 12.31 5.93
C ALA A 470 -3.48 13.31 7.10
N PRO A 471 -2.46 13.20 7.98
CA PRO A 471 -2.37 14.05 9.15
C PRO A 471 -2.39 15.57 8.96
N PRO A 472 -1.74 16.18 7.96
CA PRO A 472 -1.76 17.63 7.82
C PRO A 472 -3.12 18.19 7.34
N VAL A 473 -4.06 17.33 6.91
CA VAL A 473 -5.35 17.77 6.34
C VAL A 473 -6.38 18.06 7.44
N THR A 474 -7.02 19.22 7.40
CA THR A 474 -7.96 19.67 8.46
C THR A 474 -9.44 19.46 8.14
N SER A 475 -9.79 18.93 6.97
CA SER A 475 -11.19 18.69 6.55
C SER A 475 -11.26 17.56 5.53
N SER A 476 -12.32 16.73 5.58
CA SER A 476 -12.52 15.66 4.59
C SER A 476 -13.24 16.14 3.32
N PRO A 477 -12.89 15.60 2.13
CA PRO A 477 -13.68 15.76 0.90
C PRO A 477 -15.13 15.24 1.06
N ARG A 478 -15.94 15.28 -0.02
CA ARG A 478 -17.35 14.84 0.05
C ARG A 478 -17.48 13.39 0.55
N CYS A 479 -16.61 12.49 0.10
CA CYS A 479 -16.49 11.11 0.59
C CYS A 479 -17.84 10.40 0.72
N LEU A 480 -18.66 10.51 -0.33
CA LEU A 480 -19.93 9.80 -0.47
C LEU A 480 -19.76 8.71 -1.52
N PHE A 481 -20.14 7.48 -1.16
CA PHE A 481 -19.98 6.27 -1.96
C PHE A 481 -21.32 5.52 -2.04
N GLY A 482 -21.41 4.58 -2.99
CA GLY A 482 -22.64 3.83 -3.24
C GLY A 482 -23.72 4.69 -3.89
N ALA A 483 -24.95 4.66 -3.37
CA ALA A 483 -26.07 5.45 -3.86
C ALA A 483 -25.92 6.94 -3.46
N ALA A 484 -24.94 7.64 -4.02
CA ALA A 484 -24.51 8.98 -3.57
C ALA A 484 -25.58 10.09 -3.66
N ASP A 485 -26.62 9.87 -4.47
CA ASP A 485 -27.79 10.75 -4.61
C ASP A 485 -28.96 10.37 -3.68
N SER A 486 -28.83 9.27 -2.93
CA SER A 486 -29.83 8.83 -1.96
C SER A 486 -29.99 9.85 -0.82
N PRO A 487 -31.22 10.18 -0.42
CA PRO A 487 -31.46 11.00 0.77
C PRO A 487 -31.08 10.26 2.06
N ASP A 488 -31.04 8.93 2.00
CA ASP A 488 -30.69 8.06 3.11
C ASP A 488 -29.20 7.74 3.09
N ARG A 489 -28.52 8.01 4.21
CA ARG A 489 -27.08 7.77 4.32
C ARG A 489 -26.63 7.19 5.66
N MET A 490 -25.61 6.36 5.59
CA MET A 490 -24.82 5.87 6.72
C MET A 490 -23.55 6.72 6.83
N VAL A 491 -23.13 7.06 8.06
CA VAL A 491 -21.86 7.75 8.30
C VAL A 491 -20.88 6.81 8.98
N LEU A 492 -19.68 6.61 8.42
CA LEU A 492 -18.54 5.96 9.06
C LEU A 492 -17.58 7.05 9.56
N LEU A 493 -17.37 7.13 10.87
CA LEU A 493 -16.64 8.22 11.52
C LEU A 493 -15.56 7.69 12.47
N GLY A 494 -14.31 8.15 12.31
CA GLY A 494 -13.22 7.78 13.22
C GLY A 494 -11.81 8.01 12.70
N ASP A 495 -10.88 7.20 13.17
CA ASP A 495 -9.51 7.09 12.64
C ASP A 495 -9.35 5.89 11.68
N SER A 496 -8.13 5.48 11.36
CA SER A 496 -7.87 4.34 10.48
C SER A 496 -8.46 3.01 10.97
N HIS A 497 -8.80 2.88 12.27
CA HIS A 497 -9.54 1.73 12.81
C HIS A 497 -11.05 1.81 12.54
N ALA A 498 -11.57 2.98 12.17
CA ALA A 498 -12.85 3.10 11.49
C ALA A 498 -12.69 2.86 9.98
N GLY A 499 -11.65 3.44 9.35
CA GLY A 499 -11.39 3.29 7.91
C GLY A 499 -11.28 1.84 7.44
N GLN A 500 -10.68 0.95 8.25
CA GLN A 500 -10.61 -0.49 7.93
C GLN A 500 -11.98 -1.17 7.74
N TRP A 501 -13.08 -0.55 8.18
CA TRP A 501 -14.45 -1.03 8.00
C TRP A 501 -15.17 -0.45 6.79
N PHE A 502 -14.47 0.31 5.94
CA PHE A 502 -15.05 0.93 4.75
C PHE A 502 -15.79 -0.06 3.85
N SER A 503 -15.13 -1.14 3.40
CA SER A 503 -15.72 -2.09 2.45
C SER A 503 -16.97 -2.79 3.01
N PRO A 504 -16.97 -3.29 4.27
CA PRO A 504 -18.20 -3.81 4.88
C PRO A 504 -19.32 -2.78 4.99
N MET A 505 -19.02 -1.55 5.43
CA MET A 505 -20.05 -0.51 5.57
C MET A 505 -20.61 -0.10 4.20
N LEU A 506 -19.78 -0.10 3.15
CA LEU A 506 -20.21 0.19 1.79
C LEU A 506 -21.15 -0.89 1.26
N ALA A 507 -20.82 -2.17 1.49
CA ALA A 507 -21.67 -3.29 1.13
C ALA A 507 -23.05 -3.19 1.83
N LEU A 508 -23.08 -2.99 3.15
CA LEU A 508 -24.32 -2.87 3.91
C LEU A 508 -25.17 -1.65 3.54
N ALA A 509 -24.52 -0.53 3.18
CA ALA A 509 -25.20 0.66 2.67
C ALA A 509 -25.79 0.41 1.27
N ALA A 510 -25.04 -0.25 0.38
CA ALA A 510 -25.47 -0.55 -0.98
C ALA A 510 -26.70 -1.47 -1.02
N GLU A 511 -26.74 -2.52 -0.19
CA GLU A 511 -27.90 -3.42 -0.03
C GLU A 511 -29.18 -2.68 0.35
N ARG A 512 -29.06 -1.53 1.02
CA ARG A 512 -30.18 -0.71 1.51
C ARG A 512 -30.47 0.49 0.61
N GLY A 513 -29.74 0.65 -0.49
CA GLY A 513 -29.83 1.83 -1.36
C GLY A 513 -29.43 3.13 -0.66
N TRP A 514 -28.60 3.05 0.39
CA TRP A 514 -28.09 4.20 1.13
C TRP A 514 -26.75 4.67 0.55
N ALA A 515 -26.45 5.95 0.71
CA ALA A 515 -25.09 6.44 0.54
C ALA A 515 -24.23 6.10 1.76
N LEU A 516 -22.96 5.73 1.57
CA LEU A 516 -21.97 5.71 2.65
C LEU A 516 -21.22 7.03 2.65
N GLN A 517 -21.25 7.76 3.77
CA GLN A 517 -20.41 8.91 4.02
C GLN A 517 -19.25 8.55 4.93
N GLU A 518 -18.03 8.61 4.41
CA GLU A 518 -16.84 8.37 5.20
C GLU A 518 -16.21 9.68 5.69
N LEU A 519 -15.92 9.72 6.98
CA LEU A 519 -15.22 10.80 7.66
C LEU A 519 -14.15 10.16 8.55
N VAL A 520 -13.01 9.83 7.94
CA VAL A 520 -11.90 9.14 8.60
C VAL A 520 -10.62 9.96 8.52
N LYS A 521 -9.83 9.99 9.61
CA LYS A 521 -8.54 10.69 9.65
C LYS A 521 -7.45 9.88 10.34
N GLN A 522 -6.30 9.76 9.69
CA GLN A 522 -5.16 8.96 10.16
C GLN A 522 -4.68 9.36 11.55
N GLY A 523 -4.66 8.39 12.48
CA GLY A 523 -4.17 8.57 13.85
C GLY A 523 -4.87 9.66 14.67
N CYS A 524 -6.10 10.05 14.29
CA CYS A 524 -6.85 11.13 14.94
C CYS A 524 -7.89 10.54 15.91
N PRO A 525 -7.66 10.61 17.23
CA PRO A 525 -8.65 10.12 18.19
C PRO A 525 -10.00 10.80 17.98
N LEU A 526 -11.04 9.99 17.75
CA LEU A 526 -12.41 10.47 17.77
C LEU A 526 -12.85 11.01 19.15
N PRO A 527 -12.48 10.41 20.30
CA PRO A 527 -12.69 11.06 21.59
C PRO A 527 -11.86 12.34 21.69
N GLU A 528 -12.41 13.39 22.31
CA GLU A 528 -11.73 14.67 22.44
C GLU A 528 -10.47 14.62 23.33
N LEU A 529 -9.33 14.35 22.68
CA LEU A 529 -8.01 14.17 23.28
C LEU A 529 -6.95 14.93 22.51
N SER A 530 -6.04 15.58 23.23
CA SER A 530 -4.82 16.14 22.65
C SER A 530 -3.74 15.06 22.65
N VAL A 531 -3.27 14.70 21.46
CA VAL A 531 -2.23 13.67 21.25
C VAL A 531 -1.08 14.23 20.42
N VAL A 532 0.10 13.61 20.54
CA VAL A 532 1.22 13.85 19.63
C VAL A 532 1.07 12.89 18.45
N ASN A 533 1.08 13.42 17.24
CA ASN A 533 1.05 12.58 16.05
C ASN A 533 2.48 12.10 15.73
N PRO A 534 2.72 10.78 15.58
CA PRO A 534 4.06 10.26 15.34
C PRO A 534 4.60 10.59 13.93
N GLN A 535 3.75 10.83 12.93
CA GLN A 535 4.20 11.22 11.59
C GLN A 535 4.58 12.71 11.51
N LEU A 536 3.86 13.55 12.25
CA LEU A 536 4.13 14.99 12.34
C LEU A 536 5.16 15.33 13.43
N GLY A 537 5.41 14.43 14.39
CA GLY A 537 6.32 14.62 15.53
C GLY A 537 5.94 15.77 16.47
N ARG A 538 4.65 16.15 16.51
CA ARG A 538 4.14 17.27 17.33
C ARG A 538 2.69 17.07 17.76
N THR A 539 2.19 17.96 18.63
CA THR A 539 0.77 18.01 19.00
C THR A 539 -0.12 18.09 17.75
N TYR A 540 -1.13 17.24 17.71
CA TYR A 540 -1.95 16.98 16.53
C TYR A 540 -3.14 17.94 16.39
N HIS A 541 -2.89 19.25 16.29
CA HIS A 541 -3.93 20.29 16.23
C HIS A 541 -4.88 20.16 15.02
N GLU A 542 -4.39 19.58 13.93
CA GLU A 542 -5.17 19.29 12.73
C GLU A 542 -6.27 18.26 13.01
N CYS A 543 -6.04 17.32 13.93
CA CYS A 543 -7.05 16.38 14.39
C CYS A 543 -8.18 17.10 15.13
N ASP A 544 -7.87 18.06 16.00
CA ASP A 544 -8.89 18.85 16.72
C ASP A 544 -9.76 19.65 15.74
N THR A 545 -9.12 20.30 14.76
CA THR A 545 -9.81 21.09 13.72
C THR A 545 -10.70 20.20 12.86
N TRP A 546 -10.17 19.07 12.39
CA TRP A 546 -10.90 18.11 11.57
C TRP A 546 -12.07 17.49 12.32
N ARG A 547 -11.89 17.11 13.59
CA ARG A 547 -12.94 16.53 14.42
C ARG A 547 -14.08 17.52 14.62
N ALA A 548 -13.77 18.79 14.87
CA ALA A 548 -14.78 19.85 14.94
C ALA A 548 -15.53 20.02 13.60
N ASP A 549 -14.81 20.01 12.47
CA ASP A 549 -15.40 20.10 11.13
C ASP A 549 -16.31 18.89 10.80
N ALA A 550 -15.83 17.67 11.04
CA ALA A 550 -16.58 16.42 10.82
C ALA A 550 -17.87 16.38 11.65
N LEU A 551 -17.78 16.70 12.94
CA LEU A 551 -18.96 16.78 13.81
C LEU A 551 -19.93 17.89 13.38
N ALA A 552 -19.42 19.05 12.98
CA ALA A 552 -20.25 20.14 12.47
C ALA A 552 -20.95 19.75 11.16
N ARG A 553 -20.28 19.02 10.27
CA ARG A 553 -20.82 18.56 9.00
C ARG A 553 -21.93 17.51 9.18
N ILE A 554 -21.77 16.59 10.13
CA ILE A 554 -22.82 15.61 10.46
C ILE A 554 -24.02 16.31 11.10
N THR A 555 -23.78 17.24 12.02
CA THR A 555 -24.86 17.88 12.80
C THR A 555 -25.62 18.98 12.06
N LYS A 556 -24.97 19.69 11.14
CA LYS A 556 -25.58 20.75 10.32
C LYS A 556 -26.03 20.26 8.94
N GLY A 557 -25.55 19.11 8.49
CA GLY A 557 -25.95 18.49 7.21
C GLY A 557 -27.29 17.76 7.30
N PRO A 558 -27.74 17.12 6.20
CA PRO A 558 -28.96 16.31 6.22
C PRO A 558 -28.84 15.18 7.24
N LYS A 559 -29.92 14.80 7.91
CA LYS A 559 -29.88 13.80 9.01
C LYS A 559 -29.54 12.40 8.45
N PRO A 560 -28.49 11.72 8.92
CA PRO A 560 -28.19 10.35 8.50
C PRO A 560 -29.16 9.33 9.11
N ARG A 561 -29.23 8.13 8.53
CA ARG A 561 -29.98 6.99 9.09
C ARG A 561 -29.23 6.28 10.21
N LEU A 562 -27.91 6.24 10.10
CA LEU A 562 -27.03 5.56 11.05
C LEU A 562 -25.68 6.27 11.11
N VAL A 563 -25.11 6.38 12.31
CA VAL A 563 -23.72 6.78 12.52
C VAL A 563 -22.97 5.61 13.15
N VAL A 564 -22.00 5.06 12.41
CA VAL A 564 -21.06 4.04 12.89
C VAL A 564 -19.76 4.75 13.27
N ILE A 565 -19.31 4.53 14.51
CA ILE A 565 -18.07 5.08 15.03
C ILE A 565 -17.12 3.95 15.43
N SER A 566 -15.83 4.14 15.18
CA SER A 566 -14.74 3.29 15.66
C SER A 566 -13.50 4.17 15.87
N SER A 567 -12.61 3.78 16.78
CA SER A 567 -11.34 4.49 17.02
C SER A 567 -10.39 3.60 17.78
N LEU A 568 -9.09 3.72 17.49
CA LEU A 568 -8.02 3.06 18.23
C LEU A 568 -8.14 3.38 19.74
N ASN A 569 -8.19 2.36 20.57
CA ASN A 569 -8.41 2.50 22.01
C ASN A 569 -7.09 2.68 22.81
N ARG A 570 -6.03 3.18 22.16
CA ARG A 570 -4.65 3.26 22.71
C ARG A 570 -4.04 4.66 22.72
N TYR A 571 -4.82 5.72 22.47
CA TYR A 571 -4.27 7.09 22.47
C TYR A 571 -3.84 7.61 23.85
N THR A 572 -4.34 7.01 24.95
CA THR A 572 -3.96 7.39 26.31
C THR A 572 -4.22 6.24 27.28
N ASP A 573 -3.35 6.08 28.27
CA ASP A 573 -3.57 5.14 29.39
C ASP A 573 -4.51 5.72 30.47
N ASP A 574 -4.83 7.03 30.43
CA ASP A 574 -5.78 7.66 31.36
C ASP A 574 -7.23 7.39 30.93
N GLN A 575 -7.79 6.32 31.50
CA GLN A 575 -9.19 5.92 31.25
C GLN A 575 -10.22 7.00 31.61
N ARG A 576 -9.93 7.89 32.58
CA ARG A 576 -10.86 8.97 32.96
C ARG A 576 -10.83 10.09 31.93
N LEU A 577 -9.64 10.42 31.43
CA LEU A 577 -9.49 11.37 30.34
C LEU A 577 -10.19 10.86 29.08
N LEU A 578 -9.97 9.60 28.72
CA LEU A 578 -10.62 8.94 27.58
C LEU A 578 -12.16 8.94 27.70
N ALA A 579 -12.70 8.55 28.86
CA ALA A 579 -14.15 8.55 29.10
C ALA A 579 -14.77 9.94 28.99
N ARG A 580 -14.08 10.99 29.45
CA ARG A 580 -14.53 12.40 29.29
C ARG A 580 -14.43 12.87 27.84
N GLY A 581 -13.38 12.48 27.13
CA GLY A 581 -13.22 12.77 25.70
C GLY A 581 -14.38 12.20 24.88
N TRP A 582 -14.73 10.94 25.11
CA TRP A 582 -15.89 10.30 24.48
C TRP A 582 -17.21 11.00 24.80
N GLU A 583 -17.42 11.41 26.05
CA GLU A 583 -18.63 12.10 26.45
C GLU A 583 -18.81 13.45 25.73
N ARG A 584 -17.72 14.21 25.56
CA ARG A 584 -17.72 15.46 24.79
C ARG A 584 -18.02 15.21 23.31
N THR A 585 -17.41 14.19 22.69
CA THR A 585 -17.64 13.84 21.28
C THR A 585 -19.06 13.32 21.03
N LEU A 586 -19.60 12.45 21.91
CA LEU A 586 -20.90 11.81 21.72
C LEU A 586 -22.09 12.75 22.02
N LYS A 587 -21.91 13.75 22.89
CA LYS A 587 -22.98 14.69 23.26
C LYS A 587 -23.67 15.34 22.04
N PRO A 588 -22.96 15.97 21.08
CA PRO A 588 -23.59 16.54 19.89
C PRO A 588 -24.19 15.49 18.94
N LEU A 589 -23.56 14.30 18.81
CA LEU A 589 -24.10 13.24 17.94
C LEU A 589 -25.41 12.67 18.48
N ARG A 590 -25.50 12.43 19.79
CA ARG A 590 -26.72 11.91 20.44
C ARG A 590 -27.89 12.88 20.32
N ALA A 591 -27.62 14.18 20.26
CA ALA A 591 -28.65 15.21 20.08
C ALA A 591 -29.36 15.12 18.72
N LEU A 592 -28.79 14.42 17.73
CA LEU A 592 -29.44 14.18 16.43
C LEU A 592 -30.64 13.23 16.53
N GLY A 593 -30.70 12.40 17.57
CA GLY A 593 -31.71 11.36 17.70
C GLY A 593 -31.67 10.36 16.54
N VAL A 594 -30.46 9.99 16.10
CA VAL A 594 -30.20 8.88 15.15
C VAL A 594 -29.56 7.72 15.92
N PRO A 595 -29.71 6.47 15.47
CA PRO A 595 -28.93 5.35 15.98
C PRO A 595 -27.43 5.62 15.85
N ILE A 596 -26.69 5.43 16.94
CA ILE A 596 -25.22 5.48 16.95
C ILE A 596 -24.71 4.11 17.38
N VAL A 597 -23.85 3.52 16.55
CA VAL A 597 -23.16 2.27 16.88
C VAL A 597 -21.68 2.54 17.05
N TYR A 598 -21.16 2.16 18.21
CA TYR A 598 -19.74 2.01 18.44
C TYR A 598 -19.32 0.59 18.09
N LEU A 599 -18.51 0.46 17.05
CA LEU A 599 -17.80 -0.77 16.72
C LEU A 599 -16.52 -0.77 17.56
N GLU A 600 -16.43 -1.73 18.49
CA GLU A 600 -15.28 -1.85 19.38
C GLU A 600 -13.98 -2.03 18.59
N ASP A 601 -12.91 -1.46 19.13
CA ASP A 601 -11.60 -1.54 18.50
C ASP A 601 -11.09 -2.98 18.38
N THR A 602 -10.46 -3.30 17.26
CA THR A 602 -9.93 -4.64 16.98
C THR A 602 -8.67 -4.93 17.79
N PRO A 603 -8.32 -6.20 18.06
CA PRO A 603 -7.08 -6.52 18.75
C PRO A 603 -5.88 -6.00 17.94
N VAL A 604 -4.90 -5.38 18.60
CA VAL A 604 -3.71 -4.84 17.94
C VAL A 604 -2.54 -5.79 18.19
N PRO A 605 -2.00 -6.43 17.14
CA PRO A 605 -0.88 -7.37 17.30
C PRO A 605 0.36 -6.77 17.96
N GLY A 606 0.66 -5.49 17.69
CA GLY A 606 1.88 -4.83 18.16
C GLY A 606 3.17 -5.41 17.54
N LYS A 607 3.02 -6.19 16.46
CA LYS A 607 4.10 -6.75 15.64
C LYS A 607 3.63 -6.86 14.20
N ASP A 608 4.54 -6.71 13.25
CA ASP A 608 4.25 -6.85 11.82
C ASP A 608 3.84 -8.30 11.45
N ILE A 609 2.53 -8.52 11.35
CA ILE A 609 1.94 -9.84 11.12
C ILE A 609 2.30 -10.41 9.74
N PRO A 610 2.17 -9.67 8.61
CA PRO A 610 2.61 -10.18 7.31
C PRO A 610 4.10 -10.57 7.30
N ALA A 611 4.97 -9.76 7.92
CA ALA A 611 6.38 -10.14 8.01
C ALA A 611 6.56 -11.45 8.77
N CYS A 612 5.92 -11.60 9.93
CA CYS A 612 5.99 -12.83 10.71
C CYS A 612 5.53 -14.05 9.89
N VAL A 613 4.35 -13.97 9.26
CA VAL A 613 3.74 -15.08 8.51
C VAL A 613 4.57 -15.42 7.27
N SER A 614 5.24 -14.45 6.66
CA SER A 614 6.19 -14.73 5.56
C SER A 614 7.36 -15.63 5.98
N GLY A 615 7.74 -15.61 7.26
CA GLY A 615 8.77 -16.48 7.83
C GLY A 615 8.24 -17.83 8.33
N HIS A 616 6.93 -17.96 8.51
CA HIS A 616 6.27 -19.13 9.09
C HIS A 616 5.12 -19.63 8.21
N THR A 617 5.34 -19.74 6.90
CA THR A 617 4.29 -20.13 5.94
C THR A 617 3.71 -21.52 6.17
N ALA A 618 4.50 -22.43 6.76
CA ALA A 618 4.07 -23.78 7.13
C ALA A 618 3.36 -23.86 8.49
N ASP A 619 3.56 -22.86 9.36
CA ASP A 619 2.95 -22.78 10.70
C ASP A 619 2.62 -21.33 11.06
N PRO A 620 1.54 -20.74 10.48
CA PRO A 620 1.17 -19.37 10.79
C PRO A 620 0.72 -19.15 12.24
N GLU A 621 0.44 -20.22 13.00
CA GLU A 621 0.07 -20.12 14.43
C GLU A 621 1.25 -19.62 15.28
N ALA A 622 2.50 -19.83 14.85
CA ALA A 622 3.69 -19.22 15.46
C ALA A 622 3.65 -17.68 15.45
N CYS A 623 2.80 -17.09 14.61
CA CYS A 623 2.58 -15.65 14.54
C CYS A 623 1.41 -15.16 15.41
N ALA A 624 0.75 -16.03 16.18
CA ALA A 624 -0.21 -15.62 17.20
C ALA A 624 0.42 -14.64 18.22
N PHE A 625 -0.40 -13.84 18.88
CA PHE A 625 0.05 -12.77 19.77
C PHE A 625 -0.78 -12.71 21.05
N ALA A 626 -0.13 -12.33 22.16
CA ALA A 626 -0.74 -12.40 23.47
C ALA A 626 -1.97 -11.49 23.59
N ARG A 627 -3.09 -12.05 24.04
CA ARG A 627 -4.34 -11.30 24.25
C ARG A 627 -4.15 -10.16 25.26
N SER A 628 -3.36 -10.41 26.30
CA SER A 628 -3.11 -9.46 27.39
C SER A 628 -2.49 -8.14 26.93
N THR A 629 -1.76 -8.15 25.81
CA THR A 629 -1.11 -6.95 25.24
C THR A 629 -1.82 -6.41 24.01
N ALA A 630 -2.76 -7.16 23.44
CA ALA A 630 -3.44 -6.81 22.20
C ALA A 630 -4.82 -6.18 22.39
N GLN A 631 -5.42 -6.30 23.57
CA GLN A 631 -6.70 -5.67 23.91
C GLN A 631 -6.54 -4.77 25.12
N TRP A 632 -6.78 -3.47 24.96
CA TRP A 632 -6.80 -2.51 26.07
C TRP A 632 -8.19 -2.38 26.68
N PRO A 633 -8.28 -2.00 27.95
CA PRO A 633 -9.57 -1.73 28.58
C PRO A 633 -10.35 -0.65 27.81
N ASP A 634 -11.58 -0.97 27.44
CA ASP A 634 -12.46 -0.04 26.75
C ASP A 634 -13.47 0.59 27.74
N PRO A 635 -13.26 1.84 28.18
CA PRO A 635 -14.20 2.51 29.06
C PRO A 635 -15.51 2.89 28.35
N LEU A 636 -15.54 3.06 27.03
CA LEU A 636 -16.76 3.38 26.29
C LEU A 636 -17.68 2.16 26.20
N ALA A 637 -17.16 1.02 25.74
CA ALA A 637 -17.91 -0.23 25.66
C ALA A 637 -18.51 -0.61 27.03
N ARG A 638 -17.71 -0.52 28.11
CA ARG A 638 -18.20 -0.75 29.49
C ARG A 638 -19.32 0.21 29.89
N ARG A 639 -19.25 1.49 29.53
CA ARG A 639 -20.32 2.47 29.83
C ARG A 639 -21.60 2.19 29.04
N ILE A 640 -21.47 1.77 27.77
CA ILE A 640 -22.60 1.39 26.93
C ILE A 640 -23.29 0.13 27.50
N ALA A 641 -22.52 -0.91 27.81
CA ALA A 641 -23.01 -2.14 28.42
C ALA A 641 -23.71 -1.89 29.78
N ALA A 642 -23.21 -0.93 30.57
CA ALA A 642 -23.84 -0.50 31.83
C ALA A 642 -25.07 0.43 31.65
N GLY A 643 -25.53 0.67 30.42
CA GLY A 643 -26.70 1.52 30.13
C GLY A 643 -26.49 3.02 30.39
N ARG A 644 -25.23 3.48 30.56
CA ARG A 644 -24.91 4.87 30.93
C ARG A 644 -24.91 5.86 29.75
N LEU A 645 -25.09 5.37 28.53
CA LEU A 645 -25.08 6.16 27.29
C LEU A 645 -26.30 5.85 26.43
N PRO A 646 -27.49 6.36 26.77
CA PRO A 646 -28.70 6.05 26.01
C PRO A 646 -28.63 6.61 24.59
N GLY A 647 -29.07 5.80 23.61
CA GLY A 647 -28.99 6.12 22.18
C GLY A 647 -27.67 5.70 21.51
N VAL A 648 -26.74 5.10 22.25
CA VAL A 648 -25.50 4.52 21.71
C VAL A 648 -25.49 3.02 22.00
N ARG A 649 -25.12 2.21 21.00
CA ARG A 649 -24.98 0.75 21.10
C ARG A 649 -23.53 0.36 20.83
N ALA A 650 -23.07 -0.74 21.41
CA ALA A 650 -21.74 -1.29 21.15
C ALA A 650 -21.90 -2.63 20.41
N VAL A 651 -21.06 -2.86 19.41
CA VAL A 651 -20.95 -4.13 18.68
C VAL A 651 -19.48 -4.53 18.62
N SER A 652 -19.19 -5.83 18.70
CA SER A 652 -17.82 -6.33 18.78
C SER A 652 -17.65 -7.60 17.95
N VAL A 653 -16.68 -7.60 17.05
CA VAL A 653 -16.23 -8.80 16.31
C VAL A 653 -15.05 -9.49 17.00
N ASN A 654 -14.53 -8.90 18.08
CA ASN A 654 -13.38 -9.39 18.83
C ASN A 654 -13.49 -10.84 19.32
N PRO A 655 -14.68 -11.37 19.71
CA PRO A 655 -14.80 -12.77 20.08
C PRO A 655 -14.41 -13.78 19.00
N VAL A 656 -14.30 -13.34 17.73
CA VAL A 656 -13.84 -14.19 16.61
C VAL A 656 -12.38 -13.89 16.29
N LEU A 657 -12.01 -12.61 16.23
CA LEU A 657 -10.64 -12.18 15.94
C LEU A 657 -9.65 -12.58 17.03
N CYS A 658 -10.11 -12.65 18.27
CA CYS A 658 -9.37 -13.14 19.41
C CYS A 658 -10.34 -13.87 20.36
N PRO A 659 -10.60 -15.16 20.11
CA PRO A 659 -11.52 -15.98 20.89
C PRO A 659 -11.22 -15.88 22.38
N PRO A 660 -12.20 -15.90 23.29
CA PRO A 660 -11.97 -15.77 24.73
C PRO A 660 -11.29 -17.01 25.34
N GLU A 661 -11.38 -18.15 24.67
CA GLU A 661 -10.69 -19.39 25.04
C GLU A 661 -9.27 -19.36 24.47
N GLY A 662 -8.25 -19.35 25.32
CA GLY A 662 -6.83 -19.29 24.93
C GLY A 662 -6.06 -18.14 25.59
N ALA A 663 -4.73 -18.11 25.44
CA ALA A 663 -3.88 -17.00 25.87
C ALA A 663 -3.56 -16.00 24.73
N ASP A 664 -3.68 -16.47 23.48
CA ASP A 664 -3.21 -15.77 22.29
C ASP A 664 -4.34 -15.55 21.28
N CYS A 665 -4.24 -14.48 20.50
CA CYS A 665 -5.07 -14.18 19.36
C CYS A 665 -4.39 -14.72 18.08
N PRO A 666 -5.15 -15.35 17.15
CA PRO A 666 -4.59 -15.86 15.90
C PRO A 666 -4.16 -14.71 14.97
N ALA A 667 -3.09 -14.94 14.21
CA ALA A 667 -2.69 -14.07 13.09
C ALA A 667 -3.37 -14.45 11.77
N VAL A 668 -3.72 -15.73 11.64
CA VAL A 668 -4.40 -16.32 10.50
C VAL A 668 -5.55 -17.17 11.02
N LEU A 669 -6.75 -16.98 10.48
CA LEU A 669 -7.92 -17.78 10.84
C LEU A 669 -8.64 -18.19 9.55
N ASP A 670 -8.96 -19.47 9.39
CA ASP A 670 -9.62 -19.99 8.19
C ASP A 670 -8.85 -19.73 6.87
N ARG A 671 -7.51 -19.70 6.94
CA ARG A 671 -6.55 -19.25 5.91
C ARG A 671 -6.58 -17.76 5.60
N ILE A 672 -7.43 -16.98 6.27
CA ILE A 672 -7.46 -15.53 6.12
C ILE A 672 -6.37 -14.91 6.98
N LEU A 673 -5.41 -14.22 6.33
CA LEU A 673 -4.41 -13.42 7.02
C LEU A 673 -5.07 -12.14 7.52
N LEU A 674 -5.18 -11.99 8.84
CA LEU A 674 -6.09 -11.02 9.44
C LEU A 674 -5.58 -9.58 9.38
N TYR A 675 -4.28 -9.37 9.52
CA TYR A 675 -3.69 -8.04 9.69
C TYR A 675 -2.75 -7.68 8.54
N ARG A 676 -2.82 -6.42 8.08
CA ARG A 676 -1.96 -5.87 7.01
C ARG A 676 -0.65 -5.27 7.54
N ASP A 677 -0.60 -4.97 8.83
CA ASP A 677 0.55 -4.40 9.53
C ASP A 677 0.51 -4.84 11.02
N ASP A 678 0.96 -3.98 11.93
CA ASP A 678 0.99 -4.24 13.38
C ASP A 678 -0.28 -3.81 14.13
N ALA A 679 -1.28 -3.23 13.44
CA ALA A 679 -2.49 -2.70 14.06
C ALA A 679 -3.80 -2.87 13.26
N HIS A 680 -3.76 -2.88 11.93
CA HIS A 680 -4.94 -2.83 11.07
C HIS A 680 -5.27 -4.18 10.43
N LEU A 681 -6.55 -4.44 10.26
CA LEU A 681 -7.03 -5.57 9.48
C LEU A 681 -6.71 -5.42 7.98
N THR A 682 -6.57 -6.56 7.31
CA THR A 682 -6.64 -6.65 5.85
C THR A 682 -8.08 -6.34 5.40
N ASP A 683 -8.25 -5.69 4.25
CA ASP A 683 -9.58 -5.44 3.69
C ASP A 683 -10.33 -6.75 3.41
N VAL A 684 -9.61 -7.81 3.01
CA VAL A 684 -10.15 -9.17 2.86
C VAL A 684 -10.76 -9.68 4.16
N ALA A 685 -10.07 -9.54 5.31
CA ALA A 685 -10.61 -9.95 6.60
C ALA A 685 -11.83 -9.12 7.00
N ALA A 686 -11.82 -7.82 6.72
CA ALA A 686 -12.96 -6.95 6.97
C ALA A 686 -14.17 -7.36 6.11
N VAL A 687 -14.00 -7.58 4.81
CA VAL A 687 -15.04 -8.03 3.87
C VAL A 687 -15.65 -9.36 4.30
N VAL A 688 -14.84 -10.33 4.71
CA VAL A 688 -15.31 -11.64 5.22
C VAL A 688 -16.15 -11.47 6.50
N LEU A 689 -15.91 -10.44 7.30
CA LEU A 689 -16.70 -10.15 8.51
C LEU A 689 -18.05 -9.47 8.22
N THR A 690 -18.35 -9.09 6.97
CA THR A 690 -19.57 -8.35 6.61
C THR A 690 -20.86 -9.03 7.11
N PRO A 691 -21.10 -10.34 6.88
CA PRO A 691 -22.33 -11.00 7.36
C PRO A 691 -22.47 -10.98 8.89
N ARG A 692 -21.35 -11.07 9.61
CA ARG A 692 -21.35 -10.99 11.08
C ARG A 692 -21.62 -9.58 11.57
N LEU A 693 -21.02 -8.57 10.94
CA LEU A 693 -21.31 -7.18 11.23
C LEU A 693 -22.78 -6.84 10.98
N GLU A 694 -23.36 -7.32 9.88
CA GLU A 694 -24.78 -7.12 9.58
C GLU A 694 -25.67 -7.64 10.71
N ARG A 695 -25.45 -8.89 11.13
CA ARG A 695 -26.19 -9.50 12.24
C ARG A 695 -26.05 -8.68 13.52
N LEU A 696 -24.82 -8.33 13.91
CA LEU A 696 -24.55 -7.55 15.13
C LEU A 696 -25.19 -6.16 15.08
N LEU A 697 -25.14 -5.47 13.93
CA LEU A 697 -25.77 -4.18 13.74
C LEU A 697 -27.31 -4.27 13.77
N SER A 698 -27.87 -5.34 13.22
CA SER A 698 -29.30 -5.61 13.25
C SER A 698 -29.80 -5.93 14.67
N GLU A 699 -29.09 -6.78 15.42
CA GLU A 699 -29.35 -7.09 16.84
C GLU A 699 -29.25 -5.85 17.74
N ALA A 700 -28.32 -4.93 17.42
CA ALA A 700 -28.21 -3.65 18.10
C ALA A 700 -29.39 -2.69 17.78
N GLY A 701 -30.25 -3.02 16.83
CA GLY A 701 -31.36 -2.20 16.34
C GLY A 701 -30.89 -1.00 15.51
N ALA A 702 -29.66 -1.04 14.99
CA ALA A 702 -29.06 0.04 14.23
C ALA A 702 -29.47 0.03 12.75
N LEU A 703 -29.79 -1.15 12.23
CA LEU A 703 -30.33 -1.36 10.91
C LEU A 703 -31.84 -1.64 11.04
N ALA A 704 -32.66 -0.58 11.09
CA ALA A 704 -34.12 -0.71 11.06
C ALA A 704 -34.58 -0.86 9.60
N GLY A 705 -35.16 -2.01 9.26
CA GLY A 705 -35.59 -2.34 7.89
C GLY A 705 -34.73 -3.36 7.15
N GLY A 706 -33.82 -4.06 7.86
CA GLY A 706 -33.43 -5.43 7.49
C GLY A 706 -34.31 -6.38 8.30
N THR A 707 -34.80 -7.44 7.67
CA THR A 707 -35.76 -8.42 8.18
C THR A 707 -35.35 -9.03 9.54
N GLY A 708 -35.78 -8.40 10.63
CA GLY A 708 -36.35 -9.12 11.77
C GLY A 708 -37.72 -9.68 11.41
N ALA A 709 -37.84 -10.31 10.24
CA ALA A 709 -38.92 -11.22 9.94
C ALA A 709 -38.50 -12.58 10.47
N ALA A 710 -39.45 -13.27 11.10
CA ALA A 710 -39.39 -14.66 11.50
C ALA A 710 -38.24 -15.46 10.89
N ALA A 711 -37.48 -16.14 11.75
CA ALA A 711 -36.44 -17.12 11.45
C ALA A 711 -36.95 -18.28 10.55
N GLY A 712 -37.28 -17.98 9.29
CA GLY A 712 -37.81 -18.95 8.34
C GLY A 712 -38.17 -18.44 6.93
N ALA A 713 -37.92 -17.17 6.55
CA ALA A 713 -38.48 -16.65 5.28
C ALA A 713 -37.51 -16.10 4.20
N ASP A 714 -36.21 -15.95 4.46
CA ASP A 714 -35.25 -15.46 3.43
C ASP A 714 -34.13 -16.47 3.08
N VAL A 715 -34.36 -17.75 3.39
CA VAL A 715 -33.47 -18.82 2.94
C VAL A 715 -33.83 -19.18 1.52
N TRP A 716 -32.98 -18.79 0.58
CA TRP A 716 -32.99 -19.34 -0.77
C TRP A 716 -32.55 -20.79 -0.72
N THR A 717 -33.46 -21.71 -0.97
CA THR A 717 -33.18 -23.12 -1.13
C THR A 717 -32.67 -23.36 -2.54
N ARG A 718 -31.43 -23.83 -2.67
CA ARG A 718 -30.87 -24.18 -3.98
C ARG A 718 -31.49 -25.47 -4.48
N VAL A 719 -32.18 -25.38 -5.61
CA VAL A 719 -32.92 -26.47 -6.24
C VAL A 719 -32.09 -27.15 -7.34
N LEU A 720 -31.28 -26.38 -8.07
CA LEU A 720 -30.33 -26.87 -9.06
C LEU A 720 -29.02 -26.08 -8.94
N HIS A 721 -27.90 -26.75 -9.12
CA HIS A 721 -26.60 -26.14 -9.30
C HIS A 721 -25.74 -26.99 -10.24
N ASP A 722 -25.06 -26.35 -11.17
CA ASP A 722 -24.02 -26.98 -11.97
C ASP A 722 -22.92 -25.96 -12.26
N ASP A 723 -21.72 -26.21 -11.74
CA ASP A 723 -20.51 -25.40 -11.99
C ASP A 723 -19.71 -25.90 -13.22
N PHE A 724 -20.25 -26.90 -13.94
CA PHE A 724 -19.64 -27.45 -15.14
C PHE A 724 -18.16 -27.90 -14.98
N GLU A 725 -17.81 -28.31 -13.77
CA GLU A 725 -16.49 -28.85 -13.44
C GLU A 725 -16.28 -30.22 -14.10
N GLY A 726 -15.08 -30.41 -14.66
CA GLY A 726 -14.68 -31.68 -15.25
C GLY A 726 -13.55 -31.52 -16.28
N PRO A 727 -13.01 -32.64 -16.80
CA PRO A 727 -11.90 -32.60 -17.77
C PRO A 727 -12.26 -31.86 -19.06
N ALA A 728 -11.29 -31.17 -19.65
CA ALA A 728 -11.47 -30.50 -20.94
C ALA A 728 -11.93 -31.51 -22.02
N GLY A 729 -12.97 -31.15 -22.78
CA GLY A 729 -13.58 -32.00 -23.80
C GLY A 729 -14.59 -33.02 -23.26
N ALA A 730 -14.80 -33.10 -21.94
CA ALA A 730 -15.85 -33.95 -21.36
C ALA A 730 -17.24 -33.37 -21.64
N ARG A 731 -18.28 -34.20 -21.52
CA ARG A 731 -19.68 -33.77 -21.64
C ARG A 731 -20.20 -33.24 -20.28
N PRO A 732 -21.14 -32.27 -20.25
CA PRO A 732 -21.87 -31.91 -19.03
C PRO A 732 -22.60 -33.12 -18.43
N SER A 733 -22.91 -33.04 -17.13
CA SER A 733 -23.49 -34.15 -16.38
C SER A 733 -24.78 -34.66 -17.02
N ALA A 734 -24.76 -35.93 -17.42
CA ALA A 734 -25.93 -36.60 -17.99
C ALA A 734 -27.06 -36.80 -16.98
N ASP A 735 -26.84 -36.56 -15.68
CA ASP A 735 -27.90 -36.60 -14.65
C ASP A 735 -28.69 -35.30 -14.60
N ARG A 736 -28.09 -34.18 -15.02
CA ARG A 736 -28.71 -32.86 -15.00
C ARG A 736 -29.15 -32.39 -16.37
N TRP A 737 -28.46 -32.78 -17.43
CA TRP A 737 -28.69 -32.28 -18.78
C TRP A 737 -29.03 -33.39 -19.78
N LYS A 738 -29.86 -33.06 -20.75
CA LYS A 738 -30.12 -33.85 -21.97
C LYS A 738 -29.87 -32.98 -23.20
N TYR A 739 -29.63 -33.63 -24.33
CA TYR A 739 -29.34 -32.97 -25.59
C TYR A 739 -30.58 -32.94 -26.48
N ASP A 740 -30.79 -31.79 -27.10
CA ASP A 740 -31.67 -31.65 -28.24
C ASP A 740 -30.85 -31.88 -29.51
N ILE A 741 -31.31 -32.79 -30.38
CA ILE A 741 -30.54 -33.26 -31.53
C ILE A 741 -31.35 -33.06 -32.81
N GLY A 742 -30.71 -32.54 -33.85
CA GLY A 742 -31.34 -32.30 -35.14
C GLY A 742 -31.75 -30.85 -35.34
N THR A 743 -32.80 -30.64 -36.12
CA THR A 743 -33.32 -29.32 -36.51
C THR A 743 -34.71 -29.02 -35.93
N CYS A 744 -35.20 -29.90 -35.05
CA CYS A 744 -36.50 -29.78 -34.37
C CYS A 744 -36.59 -30.86 -33.28
N TYR A 745 -37.54 -30.69 -32.35
CA TYR A 745 -37.89 -31.72 -31.37
C TYR A 745 -38.38 -33.02 -32.02
N PRO A 746 -38.37 -34.16 -31.29
CA PRO A 746 -38.94 -35.43 -31.77
C PRO A 746 -40.37 -35.28 -32.30
N GLY A 747 -40.63 -35.84 -33.48
CA GLY A 747 -41.91 -35.65 -34.19
C GLY A 747 -41.99 -34.37 -35.04
N CYS A 748 -40.99 -33.49 -34.93
CA CYS A 748 -40.80 -32.27 -35.70
C CYS A 748 -42.05 -31.35 -35.83
N PRO A 749 -42.75 -31.03 -34.73
CA PRO A 749 -43.94 -30.17 -34.81
C PRO A 749 -43.61 -28.72 -35.22
N ALA A 750 -42.37 -28.29 -34.97
CA ALA A 750 -41.82 -27.01 -35.42
C ALA A 750 -40.47 -27.25 -36.13
N PRO A 751 -40.45 -27.35 -37.47
CA PRO A 751 -39.21 -27.46 -38.24
C PRO A 751 -38.31 -26.26 -38.02
N GLN A 752 -36.98 -26.47 -38.08
CA GLN A 752 -35.97 -25.43 -37.83
C GLN A 752 -36.23 -24.71 -36.50
N TRP A 753 -36.55 -25.50 -35.48
CA TRP A 753 -36.90 -25.07 -34.13
C TRP A 753 -38.00 -23.99 -34.05
N GLY A 754 -38.79 -23.80 -35.11
CA GLY A 754 -39.84 -22.76 -35.22
C GLY A 754 -39.34 -21.36 -35.59
N THR A 755 -38.02 -21.16 -35.54
CA THR A 755 -37.37 -19.86 -35.69
C THR A 755 -36.74 -19.66 -37.08
N GLY A 756 -36.60 -20.74 -37.86
CA GLY A 756 -35.93 -20.71 -39.17
C GLY A 756 -34.40 -20.74 -39.08
N GLU A 757 -33.85 -21.14 -37.92
CA GLU A 757 -32.42 -21.36 -37.72
C GLU A 757 -31.87 -22.49 -38.63
N ILE A 758 -30.56 -22.48 -38.89
CA ILE A 758 -29.93 -23.25 -39.99
C ILE A 758 -28.94 -24.32 -39.52
N GLU A 759 -28.64 -24.38 -38.24
CA GLU A 759 -27.78 -25.39 -37.63
C GLU A 759 -28.51 -26.71 -37.41
N THR A 760 -27.70 -27.78 -37.35
CA THR A 760 -28.12 -29.05 -36.76
C THR A 760 -27.54 -29.16 -35.35
N MET A 761 -28.40 -29.22 -34.33
CA MET A 761 -27.98 -29.42 -32.94
C MET A 761 -27.41 -30.83 -32.76
N THR A 762 -26.31 -30.97 -32.01
CA THR A 762 -25.65 -32.26 -31.78
C THR A 762 -25.25 -32.48 -30.32
N ASP A 763 -24.98 -33.72 -29.95
CA ASP A 763 -24.34 -34.11 -28.68
C ASP A 763 -22.81 -34.27 -28.80
N SER A 764 -22.20 -33.82 -29.91
CA SER A 764 -20.76 -33.93 -30.12
C SER A 764 -20.01 -33.01 -29.16
N ALA A 765 -18.85 -33.47 -28.68
CA ALA A 765 -17.91 -32.62 -27.92
C ALA A 765 -17.36 -31.45 -28.76
N ASP A 766 -17.47 -31.52 -30.09
CA ASP A 766 -17.17 -30.40 -30.98
C ASP A 766 -18.09 -29.19 -30.69
N ASN A 767 -19.32 -29.45 -30.25
CA ASN A 767 -20.37 -28.46 -30.07
C ASN A 767 -20.74 -28.22 -28.60
N VAL A 768 -20.64 -29.23 -27.72
CA VAL A 768 -20.96 -29.10 -26.30
C VAL A 768 -19.92 -29.84 -25.46
N ARG A 769 -19.11 -29.10 -24.71
CA ARG A 769 -18.02 -29.67 -23.90
C ARG A 769 -17.69 -28.82 -22.68
N LEU A 770 -17.00 -29.41 -21.72
CA LEU A 770 -16.36 -28.69 -20.62
C LEU A 770 -14.99 -28.16 -21.06
N ASP A 771 -14.59 -26.98 -20.61
CA ASP A 771 -13.31 -26.35 -20.96
C ASP A 771 -12.12 -26.82 -20.11
N GLY A 772 -12.38 -27.60 -19.05
CA GLY A 772 -11.35 -28.05 -18.10
C GLY A 772 -10.95 -27.03 -17.05
N LYS A 773 -11.63 -25.89 -16.98
CA LYS A 773 -11.35 -24.74 -16.10
C LYS A 773 -12.61 -24.23 -15.38
N GLY A 774 -13.66 -25.04 -15.32
CA GLY A 774 -14.92 -24.68 -14.65
C GLY A 774 -15.92 -23.94 -15.54
N ALA A 775 -15.98 -24.25 -16.85
CA ALA A 775 -17.07 -23.76 -17.70
C ALA A 775 -17.51 -24.77 -18.76
N LEU A 776 -18.80 -24.71 -19.12
CA LEU A 776 -19.37 -25.31 -20.31
C LEU A 776 -19.13 -24.41 -21.52
N GLU A 777 -18.74 -24.99 -22.66
CA GLU A 777 -18.68 -24.33 -23.96
C GLU A 777 -19.76 -24.90 -24.90
N ILE A 778 -20.61 -24.01 -25.41
CA ILE A 778 -21.52 -24.31 -26.53
C ILE A 778 -20.97 -23.62 -27.78
N VAL A 779 -20.53 -24.42 -28.76
CA VAL A 779 -19.68 -23.96 -29.86
C VAL A 779 -20.37 -24.21 -31.20
N PRO A 780 -20.77 -23.15 -31.92
CA PRO A 780 -21.20 -23.27 -33.30
C PRO A 780 -20.01 -23.66 -34.19
N THR A 781 -20.16 -24.72 -34.96
CA THR A 781 -19.14 -25.19 -35.91
C THR A 781 -19.70 -25.28 -37.32
N ARG A 782 -18.83 -25.21 -38.32
CA ARG A 782 -19.22 -25.31 -39.74
C ARG A 782 -18.42 -26.40 -40.43
N ARG A 783 -19.11 -27.39 -40.98
CA ARG A 783 -18.52 -28.51 -41.75
C ARG A 783 -19.25 -28.66 -43.09
N ASP A 784 -18.51 -28.70 -44.19
CA ASP A 784 -19.04 -28.82 -45.56
C ASP A 784 -20.15 -27.80 -45.89
N GLY A 785 -19.98 -26.57 -45.41
CA GLY A 785 -20.96 -25.48 -45.60
C GLY A 785 -22.22 -25.57 -44.74
N LYS A 786 -22.35 -26.58 -43.88
CA LYS A 786 -23.47 -26.75 -42.94
C LYS A 786 -23.07 -26.35 -41.52
N TRP A 787 -24.01 -25.74 -40.80
CA TRP A 787 -23.82 -25.34 -39.41
C TRP A 787 -24.24 -26.45 -38.45
N TYR A 788 -23.49 -26.56 -37.36
CA TYR A 788 -23.77 -27.43 -36.23
C TYR A 788 -23.62 -26.62 -34.95
N SER A 789 -24.42 -26.90 -33.93
CA SER A 789 -24.28 -26.26 -32.63
C SER A 789 -24.75 -27.17 -31.51
N GLY A 790 -24.80 -26.64 -30.30
CA GLY A 790 -25.30 -27.33 -29.12
C GLY A 790 -26.57 -26.69 -28.59
N ARG A 791 -27.51 -27.55 -28.17
CA ARG A 791 -28.69 -27.19 -27.39
C ARG A 791 -28.88 -28.24 -26.31
N ILE A 792 -28.81 -27.81 -25.05
CA ILE A 792 -29.01 -28.69 -23.90
C ILE A 792 -30.17 -28.17 -23.06
N GLU A 793 -30.91 -29.09 -22.47
CA GLU A 793 -31.99 -28.78 -21.55
C GLU A 793 -31.77 -29.48 -20.21
N SER A 794 -32.27 -28.87 -19.13
CA SER A 794 -32.32 -29.56 -17.84
C SER A 794 -33.21 -30.80 -17.93
N ARG A 795 -32.80 -31.92 -17.33
CA ARG A 795 -33.66 -33.11 -17.23
C ARG A 795 -34.91 -32.83 -16.41
N ARG A 796 -34.72 -32.08 -15.32
CA ARG A 796 -35.81 -31.55 -14.51
C ARG A 796 -36.64 -30.54 -15.29
N ALA A 797 -37.94 -30.57 -15.06
CA ALA A 797 -38.93 -29.64 -15.61
C ALA A 797 -39.90 -29.16 -14.52
N ASP A 798 -39.55 -29.38 -13.26
CA ASP A 798 -40.36 -29.08 -12.08
C ASP A 798 -39.92 -27.78 -11.40
N PHE A 799 -39.15 -26.92 -12.08
CA PHE A 799 -38.71 -25.65 -11.51
C PHE A 799 -39.90 -24.68 -11.47
N ALA A 800 -40.46 -24.51 -10.29
CA ALA A 800 -41.54 -23.56 -10.03
C ALA A 800 -41.30 -22.86 -8.69
N PRO A 801 -41.79 -21.62 -8.53
CA PRO A 801 -41.85 -20.99 -7.21
C PRO A 801 -42.78 -21.80 -6.30
N PRO A 802 -42.48 -21.94 -5.01
CA PRO A 802 -43.45 -22.48 -4.06
C PRO A 802 -44.67 -21.54 -3.99
N PRO A 803 -45.86 -22.02 -3.59
CA PRO A 803 -47.06 -21.19 -3.50
C PRO A 803 -46.83 -19.92 -2.69
N GLY A 804 -47.05 -18.76 -3.31
CA GLY A 804 -46.84 -17.46 -2.68
C GLY A 804 -45.38 -17.03 -2.52
N GLY A 805 -44.42 -17.82 -3.01
CA GLY A 805 -42.99 -17.58 -2.90
C GLY A 805 -42.33 -17.13 -4.20
N VAL A 806 -41.00 -17.20 -4.24
CA VAL A 806 -40.17 -16.70 -5.35
C VAL A 806 -39.25 -17.78 -5.85
N MET A 807 -39.07 -17.89 -7.16
CA MET A 807 -38.01 -18.69 -7.78
C MET A 807 -37.04 -17.76 -8.49
N ARG A 808 -35.74 -18.04 -8.39
CA ARG A 808 -34.66 -17.36 -9.11
C ARG A 808 -33.90 -18.37 -9.96
N ILE A 809 -33.77 -18.08 -11.24
CA ILE A 809 -32.98 -18.85 -12.19
C ILE A 809 -31.85 -17.94 -12.66
N GLU A 810 -30.60 -18.38 -12.52
CA GLU A 810 -29.42 -17.56 -12.76
C GLU A 810 -28.32 -18.36 -13.45
N ALA A 811 -27.58 -17.71 -14.35
CA ALA A 811 -26.37 -18.27 -14.96
C ALA A 811 -25.28 -17.21 -15.16
N SER A 812 -24.03 -17.61 -14.93
CA SER A 812 -22.84 -16.80 -15.24
C SER A 812 -22.35 -17.14 -16.65
N ILE A 813 -22.54 -16.23 -17.60
CA ILE A 813 -22.35 -16.48 -19.04
C ILE A 813 -21.42 -15.42 -19.65
N ALA A 814 -20.46 -15.88 -20.47
CA ALA A 814 -19.76 -15.05 -21.44
C ALA A 814 -20.30 -15.36 -22.85
N LEU A 815 -20.72 -14.32 -23.56
CA LEU A 815 -21.24 -14.42 -24.92
C LEU A 815 -20.12 -14.79 -25.92
N PRO A 816 -20.45 -15.37 -27.09
CA PRO A 816 -19.49 -15.62 -28.15
C PRO A 816 -18.66 -14.38 -28.50
N ASP A 817 -17.32 -14.48 -28.40
CA ASP A 817 -16.40 -13.38 -28.70
C ASP A 817 -16.17 -13.20 -30.20
N VAL A 818 -17.23 -12.78 -30.88
CA VAL A 818 -17.24 -12.49 -32.31
C VAL A 818 -18.12 -11.27 -32.56
N THR A 819 -17.72 -10.40 -33.49
CA THR A 819 -18.43 -9.15 -33.78
C THR A 819 -18.55 -8.88 -35.28
N GLY A 820 -19.44 -7.94 -35.64
CA GLY A 820 -19.57 -7.46 -37.01
C GLY A 820 -19.99 -8.57 -37.98
N PRO A 821 -19.53 -8.54 -39.25
CA PRO A 821 -19.91 -9.54 -40.25
C PRO A 821 -19.53 -10.97 -39.87
N ALA A 822 -18.47 -11.16 -39.08
CA ALA A 822 -18.04 -12.48 -38.60
C ALA A 822 -19.07 -13.11 -37.64
N ALA A 823 -19.84 -12.28 -36.93
CA ALA A 823 -20.87 -12.70 -35.99
C ALA A 823 -22.27 -12.83 -36.61
N ALA A 824 -22.41 -12.55 -37.90
CA ALA A 824 -23.72 -12.53 -38.56
C ALA A 824 -24.44 -13.86 -38.37
N GLY A 825 -25.64 -13.82 -37.78
CA GLY A 825 -26.46 -14.97 -37.48
C GLY A 825 -26.16 -15.69 -36.16
N TYR A 826 -25.16 -15.30 -35.36
CA TYR A 826 -25.01 -15.87 -34.01
C TYR A 826 -26.21 -15.49 -33.14
N TRP A 827 -26.78 -16.47 -32.43
CA TRP A 827 -27.89 -16.27 -31.49
C TRP A 827 -27.71 -17.13 -30.22
N PRO A 828 -26.81 -16.73 -29.29
CA PRO A 828 -26.75 -17.32 -27.95
C PRO A 828 -28.02 -17.03 -27.14
N ALA A 829 -28.50 -18.04 -26.41
CA ALA A 829 -29.68 -17.94 -25.57
C ALA A 829 -29.55 -18.76 -24.27
N PHE A 830 -30.06 -18.18 -23.18
CA PHE A 830 -30.34 -18.83 -21.90
C PHE A 830 -31.77 -18.51 -21.50
N TRP A 831 -32.60 -19.55 -21.42
CA TRP A 831 -34.06 -19.37 -21.38
C TRP A 831 -34.75 -20.58 -20.78
N THR A 832 -36.07 -20.50 -20.67
CA THR A 832 -36.90 -21.54 -20.04
C THR A 832 -38.18 -21.78 -20.81
N LEU A 833 -38.72 -22.99 -20.71
CA LEU A 833 -40.01 -23.37 -21.28
C LEU A 833 -40.88 -24.11 -20.26
N GLY A 834 -42.20 -23.97 -20.38
CA GLY A 834 -43.15 -24.71 -19.57
C GLY A 834 -43.05 -26.22 -19.73
N ALA A 835 -43.07 -26.97 -18.62
CA ALA A 835 -42.94 -28.43 -18.58
C ALA A 835 -43.86 -29.17 -19.56
N LYS A 836 -45.10 -28.68 -19.70
CA LYS A 836 -46.12 -29.26 -20.58
C LYS A 836 -45.74 -29.23 -22.06
N LEU A 837 -44.78 -28.39 -22.47
CA LEU A 837 -44.28 -28.45 -23.84
C LEU A 837 -43.67 -29.83 -24.14
N ARG A 838 -43.08 -30.52 -23.16
CA ARG A 838 -42.53 -31.88 -23.38
C ARG A 838 -43.60 -32.92 -23.69
N ASP A 839 -44.87 -32.61 -23.47
CA ASP A 839 -46.02 -33.45 -23.83
C ASP A 839 -46.37 -33.26 -25.31
N GLY A 840 -45.46 -33.71 -26.18
CA GLY A 840 -45.65 -33.70 -27.64
C GLY A 840 -45.13 -32.45 -28.36
N TYR A 841 -44.42 -31.55 -27.67
CA TYR A 841 -43.74 -30.38 -28.25
C TYR A 841 -44.68 -29.41 -28.98
N THR A 842 -45.89 -29.26 -28.46
CA THR A 842 -46.93 -28.34 -28.94
C THR A 842 -47.47 -27.50 -27.78
N GLY A 843 -48.09 -26.36 -28.08
CA GLY A 843 -48.71 -25.50 -27.06
C GLY A 843 -47.96 -24.20 -26.74
N TRP A 844 -46.83 -23.93 -27.41
CA TRP A 844 -46.24 -22.59 -27.41
C TRP A 844 -47.17 -21.56 -28.10
N PRO A 845 -47.29 -20.30 -27.60
CA PRO A 845 -46.62 -19.72 -26.43
C PRO A 845 -47.41 -19.92 -25.13
N SER A 846 -48.57 -20.57 -25.18
CA SER A 846 -49.50 -20.68 -24.04
C SER A 846 -48.92 -21.35 -22.80
N VAL A 847 -47.88 -22.18 -22.95
CA VAL A 847 -47.17 -22.88 -21.87
C VAL A 847 -46.13 -22.02 -21.16
N GLY A 848 -45.91 -20.78 -21.59
CA GLY A 848 -44.92 -19.88 -21.01
C GLY A 848 -43.49 -20.15 -21.50
N GLU A 849 -42.81 -19.06 -21.86
CA GLU A 849 -41.38 -18.99 -22.14
C GLU A 849 -40.80 -17.78 -21.43
N LEU A 850 -39.67 -17.95 -20.73
CA LEU A 850 -38.92 -16.85 -20.14
C LEU A 850 -37.50 -16.85 -20.70
N ASP A 851 -37.21 -15.87 -21.53
CA ASP A 851 -35.89 -15.63 -22.09
C ASP A 851 -35.10 -14.79 -21.11
N ILE A 852 -34.16 -15.44 -20.43
CA ILE A 852 -33.38 -14.79 -19.36
C ILE A 852 -32.30 -13.92 -20.00
N MET A 853 -31.68 -14.44 -21.06
CA MET A 853 -30.72 -13.74 -21.89
C MET A 853 -30.79 -14.26 -23.32
N GLU A 854 -30.99 -13.35 -24.26
CA GLU A 854 -30.73 -13.55 -25.68
C GLU A 854 -29.82 -12.45 -26.20
N SER A 855 -28.95 -12.79 -27.13
CA SER A 855 -28.17 -11.82 -27.90
C SER A 855 -28.08 -12.29 -29.34
N VAL A 856 -27.92 -11.36 -30.27
CA VAL A 856 -27.79 -11.67 -31.70
C VAL A 856 -26.63 -10.92 -32.32
N ASN A 857 -26.08 -11.50 -33.38
CA ASN A 857 -25.17 -10.83 -34.31
C ASN A 857 -23.89 -10.24 -33.68
N GLY A 858 -23.49 -10.75 -32.51
CA GLY A 858 -22.30 -10.29 -31.79
C GLY A 858 -22.39 -8.83 -31.34
N ARG A 859 -23.59 -8.31 -31.08
CA ARG A 859 -23.78 -6.96 -30.55
C ARG A 859 -23.34 -6.87 -29.08
N ASP A 860 -22.98 -5.66 -28.64
CA ASP A 860 -22.78 -5.32 -27.21
C ASP A 860 -24.11 -5.13 -26.47
N THR A 861 -25.12 -5.89 -26.87
CA THR A 861 -26.45 -5.83 -26.30
C THR A 861 -27.03 -7.22 -26.12
N PHE A 862 -27.88 -7.34 -25.12
CA PHE A 862 -28.69 -8.53 -24.85
C PHE A 862 -30.13 -8.08 -24.55
N PHE A 863 -31.06 -9.00 -24.43
CA PHE A 863 -32.41 -8.71 -23.99
C PHE A 863 -33.00 -9.92 -23.26
N GLY A 864 -34.03 -9.67 -22.45
CA GLY A 864 -34.88 -10.70 -21.88
C GLY A 864 -36.34 -10.47 -22.26
N SER A 865 -37.09 -11.55 -22.39
CA SER A 865 -38.44 -11.56 -22.92
C SER A 865 -39.32 -12.58 -22.19
N MET A 866 -40.63 -12.35 -22.22
CA MET A 866 -41.64 -13.31 -21.77
C MET A 866 -42.63 -13.57 -22.89
N HIS A 867 -42.80 -14.83 -23.27
CA HIS A 867 -43.80 -15.28 -24.23
C HIS A 867 -44.93 -16.02 -23.52
N CYS A 868 -46.17 -15.70 -23.89
CA CYS A 868 -47.38 -16.21 -23.26
C CYS A 868 -48.65 -16.00 -24.10
N GLY A 869 -49.72 -16.71 -23.74
CA GLY A 869 -51.03 -16.51 -24.37
C GLY A 869 -51.17 -17.21 -25.73
N ILE A 870 -51.31 -16.43 -26.81
CA ILE A 870 -51.62 -16.94 -28.16
C ILE A 870 -50.54 -16.51 -29.17
N ALA A 871 -50.28 -17.33 -30.19
CA ALA A 871 -49.13 -17.17 -31.07
C ALA A 871 -49.08 -15.90 -31.94
N ASP A 872 -50.22 -15.22 -32.15
CA ASP A 872 -50.31 -13.98 -32.92
C ASP A 872 -50.98 -12.89 -32.06
N GLY A 873 -50.18 -11.95 -31.56
CA GLY A 873 -50.61 -10.88 -30.68
C GLY A 873 -50.92 -11.34 -29.26
N GLY A 874 -52.16 -11.14 -28.81
CA GLY A 874 -52.55 -11.41 -27.43
C GLY A 874 -51.91 -10.47 -26.40
N PRO A 875 -52.06 -10.77 -25.10
CA PRO A 875 -51.56 -9.90 -24.04
C PRO A 875 -50.02 -9.84 -23.95
N CYS A 876 -49.32 -10.73 -24.65
CA CYS A 876 -47.86 -10.83 -24.65
C CYS A 876 -47.24 -10.35 -25.97
N GLU A 877 -48.05 -9.80 -26.90
CA GLU A 877 -47.59 -9.18 -28.15
C GLU A 877 -46.75 -10.13 -29.03
N GLU A 878 -47.23 -11.37 -29.17
CA GLU A 878 -46.54 -12.42 -29.93
C GLU A 878 -46.47 -12.12 -31.43
N PRO A 879 -45.40 -12.53 -32.13
CA PRO A 879 -44.29 -13.36 -31.66
C PRO A 879 -43.12 -12.55 -31.05
N VAL A 880 -43.30 -11.26 -30.76
CA VAL A 880 -42.24 -10.41 -30.21
C VAL A 880 -42.04 -10.65 -28.72
N GLY A 881 -43.12 -10.98 -28.00
CA GLY A 881 -43.07 -11.17 -26.55
C GLY A 881 -42.99 -9.86 -25.79
N LEU A 882 -43.16 -9.93 -24.46
CA LEU A 882 -42.96 -8.79 -23.57
C LEU A 882 -41.48 -8.59 -23.30
N THR A 883 -40.79 -7.96 -24.25
CA THR A 883 -39.32 -7.82 -24.23
C THR A 883 -38.83 -6.54 -23.53
N SER A 884 -37.65 -6.62 -22.94
CA SER A 884 -36.90 -5.45 -22.45
C SER A 884 -36.37 -4.56 -23.57
N GLY A 885 -36.34 -5.06 -24.80
CA GLY A 885 -35.55 -4.49 -25.89
C GLY A 885 -34.03 -4.57 -25.61
N PRO A 886 -33.18 -4.17 -26.58
CA PRO A 886 -31.74 -4.28 -26.43
C PRO A 886 -31.20 -3.47 -25.25
N GLN A 887 -30.63 -4.16 -24.27
CA GLN A 887 -29.93 -3.59 -23.12
C GLN A 887 -28.43 -3.58 -23.37
N PRO A 888 -27.72 -2.48 -23.07
CA PRO A 888 -26.28 -2.42 -23.26
C PRO A 888 -25.56 -3.35 -22.28
N CYS A 889 -24.59 -4.12 -22.79
CA CYS A 889 -23.64 -4.84 -21.95
C CYS A 889 -22.20 -4.74 -22.50
N PRO A 890 -21.48 -3.66 -22.15
CA PRO A 890 -20.06 -3.56 -22.44
C PRO A 890 -19.28 -4.64 -21.69
N GLY A 891 -18.62 -5.54 -22.42
CA GLY A 891 -17.78 -6.58 -21.84
C GLY A 891 -18.41 -7.97 -21.77
N CYS A 892 -19.71 -8.12 -22.10
CA CYS A 892 -20.41 -9.40 -22.07
C CYS A 892 -19.82 -10.49 -22.98
N ARG A 893 -19.01 -10.13 -23.99
CA ARG A 893 -18.23 -11.07 -24.81
C ARG A 893 -16.84 -11.39 -24.24
N THR A 894 -16.25 -10.44 -23.51
CA THR A 894 -14.87 -10.52 -23.00
C THR A 894 -14.76 -11.11 -21.60
N GLY A 895 -15.88 -11.32 -20.91
CA GLY A 895 -15.94 -11.85 -19.55
C GLY A 895 -17.31 -12.43 -19.19
N PHE A 896 -17.38 -13.10 -18.05
CA PHE A 896 -18.63 -13.66 -17.53
C PHE A 896 -19.47 -12.60 -16.83
N HIS A 897 -20.78 -12.64 -17.08
CA HIS A 897 -21.79 -11.80 -16.42
C HIS A 897 -22.93 -12.67 -15.90
N SER A 898 -23.54 -12.24 -14.81
CA SER A 898 -24.69 -12.94 -14.22
C SER A 898 -25.98 -12.47 -14.87
N TYR A 899 -26.69 -13.39 -15.52
CA TYR A 899 -28.03 -13.18 -16.06
C TYR A 899 -29.02 -13.98 -15.22
N ALA A 900 -30.07 -13.32 -14.72
CA ALA A 900 -31.05 -14.00 -13.89
C ALA A 900 -32.49 -13.54 -14.17
N VAL A 901 -33.43 -14.43 -13.91
CA VAL A 901 -34.85 -14.11 -13.83
C VAL A 901 -35.40 -14.55 -12.48
N GLU A 902 -36.29 -13.73 -11.90
CA GLU A 902 -37.08 -14.08 -10.74
C GLU A 902 -38.56 -14.15 -11.11
N VAL A 903 -39.21 -15.25 -10.75
CA VAL A 903 -40.66 -15.43 -10.84
C VAL A 903 -41.21 -15.31 -9.42
N ASP A 904 -41.93 -14.23 -9.16
CA ASP A 904 -42.50 -13.89 -7.87
C ASP A 904 -44.01 -14.13 -7.89
N LEU A 905 -44.46 -15.11 -7.11
CA LEU A 905 -45.88 -15.46 -6.99
C LEU A 905 -46.48 -14.94 -5.68
N THR A 906 -45.85 -13.94 -5.04
CA THR A 906 -46.37 -13.33 -3.82
C THR A 906 -47.75 -12.71 -4.09
N PRO A 907 -48.82 -13.10 -3.35
CA PRO A 907 -50.16 -12.62 -3.62
C PRO A 907 -50.26 -11.09 -3.61
N GLY A 908 -50.81 -10.53 -4.69
CA GLY A 908 -50.97 -9.07 -4.86
C GLY A 908 -49.72 -8.32 -5.31
N ALA A 909 -48.59 -9.02 -5.53
CA ALA A 909 -47.35 -8.47 -6.06
C ALA A 909 -46.71 -9.38 -7.14
N GLU A 910 -47.53 -10.21 -7.78
CA GLU A 910 -47.04 -11.20 -8.76
C GLU A 910 -46.38 -10.53 -9.97
N GLU A 911 -45.11 -10.84 -10.20
CA GLU A 911 -44.32 -10.31 -11.30
C GLU A 911 -43.15 -11.24 -11.66
N VAL A 912 -42.65 -11.09 -12.89
CA VAL A 912 -41.37 -11.65 -13.34
C VAL A 912 -40.37 -10.50 -13.50
N ARG A 913 -39.13 -10.68 -13.02
CA ARG A 913 -38.07 -9.66 -13.04
C ARG A 913 -36.79 -10.21 -13.64
N TRP A 914 -36.15 -9.48 -14.54
CA TRP A 914 -34.86 -9.86 -15.15
C TRP A 914 -33.72 -9.00 -14.63
N TYR A 915 -32.56 -9.63 -14.47
CA TYR A 915 -31.37 -9.07 -13.85
C TYR A 915 -30.13 -9.28 -14.72
N LEU A 916 -29.26 -8.27 -14.74
CA LEU A 916 -27.87 -8.36 -15.17
C LEU A 916 -26.98 -7.93 -13.99
N ASP A 917 -26.05 -8.78 -13.58
CA ASP A 917 -25.11 -8.53 -12.48
C ASP A 917 -25.81 -8.01 -11.21
N GLY A 918 -26.95 -8.63 -10.87
CA GLY A 918 -27.79 -8.27 -9.73
C GLY A 918 -28.65 -7.02 -9.90
N ARG A 919 -28.61 -6.34 -11.07
CA ARG A 919 -29.43 -5.15 -11.36
C ARG A 919 -30.61 -5.48 -12.25
N ILE A 920 -31.79 -5.05 -11.83
CA ILE A 920 -33.03 -5.26 -12.59
C ILE A 920 -33.03 -4.38 -13.84
N HIS A 921 -33.28 -4.97 -15.01
CA HIS A 921 -33.43 -4.24 -16.27
C HIS A 921 -34.80 -4.45 -16.94
N HIS A 922 -35.60 -5.43 -16.49
CA HIS A 922 -36.94 -5.68 -17.05
C HIS A 922 -37.90 -6.24 -16.01
N ARG A 923 -39.20 -5.98 -16.20
CA ARG A 923 -40.27 -6.43 -15.31
C ARG A 923 -41.56 -6.68 -16.09
N VAL A 924 -42.26 -7.76 -15.78
CA VAL A 924 -43.60 -8.07 -16.28
C VAL A 924 -44.49 -8.45 -15.11
N GLY A 925 -45.48 -7.61 -14.79
CA GLY A 925 -46.44 -7.88 -13.72
C GLY A 925 -47.66 -8.66 -14.19
N ALA A 926 -48.24 -9.49 -13.32
CA ALA A 926 -49.41 -10.33 -13.61
C ALA A 926 -50.61 -9.53 -14.15
N ALA A 927 -50.78 -8.29 -13.69
CA ALA A 927 -51.86 -7.40 -14.10
C ALA A 927 -51.87 -7.03 -15.60
N ARG A 928 -50.83 -7.39 -16.37
CA ARG A 928 -50.76 -7.19 -17.83
C ARG A 928 -51.65 -8.14 -18.62
N MET A 929 -52.08 -9.25 -18.03
CA MET A 929 -52.85 -10.29 -18.69
C MET A 929 -53.96 -10.83 -17.78
N ASP A 930 -54.88 -11.62 -18.34
CA ASP A 930 -55.88 -12.31 -17.53
C ASP A 930 -55.23 -13.41 -16.67
N ALA A 931 -55.84 -13.71 -15.53
CA ALA A 931 -55.33 -14.70 -14.58
C ALA A 931 -55.08 -16.07 -15.23
N GLY A 932 -55.95 -16.50 -16.16
CA GLY A 932 -55.77 -17.78 -16.84
C GLY A 932 -54.52 -17.81 -17.73
N THR A 933 -54.19 -16.69 -18.39
CA THR A 933 -52.97 -16.58 -19.18
C THR A 933 -51.71 -16.52 -18.31
N TRP A 934 -51.75 -15.80 -17.18
CA TRP A 934 -50.66 -15.78 -16.21
C TRP A 934 -50.40 -17.16 -15.58
N ASP A 935 -51.46 -17.83 -15.14
CA ASP A 935 -51.39 -19.18 -14.54
C ASP A 935 -50.75 -20.20 -15.49
N ARG A 936 -51.12 -20.15 -16.76
CA ARG A 936 -50.54 -21.03 -17.78
C ARG A 936 -49.12 -20.67 -18.19
N ALA A 937 -48.61 -19.51 -17.81
CA ALA A 937 -47.26 -19.06 -18.16
C ALA A 937 -46.24 -19.32 -17.04
N VAL A 938 -46.62 -19.15 -15.77
CA VAL A 938 -45.65 -19.17 -14.65
C VAL A 938 -46.06 -19.99 -13.42
N HIS A 939 -47.31 -20.46 -13.31
CA HIS A 939 -47.80 -21.26 -12.16
C HIS A 939 -47.60 -22.79 -12.36
N HIS A 940 -46.55 -23.18 -13.07
CA HIS A 940 -46.18 -24.59 -13.26
C HIS A 940 -44.67 -24.74 -13.38
N GLY A 941 -44.20 -25.99 -13.40
CA GLY A 941 -42.79 -26.30 -13.60
C GLY A 941 -42.26 -25.78 -14.95
N LEU A 942 -41.05 -25.26 -14.93
CA LEU A 942 -40.24 -24.86 -16.08
C LEU A 942 -39.04 -25.80 -16.21
N PHE A 943 -38.49 -25.92 -17.42
CA PHE A 943 -37.16 -26.47 -17.67
C PHE A 943 -36.25 -25.42 -18.31
N LEU A 944 -34.95 -25.55 -18.07
CA LEU A 944 -33.92 -24.63 -18.55
C LEU A 944 -33.38 -25.08 -19.91
N ILE A 945 -32.95 -24.11 -20.72
CA ILE A 945 -32.36 -24.35 -22.04
C ILE A 945 -31.14 -23.43 -22.20
N LEU A 946 -30.05 -24.00 -22.71
CA LEU A 946 -28.85 -23.29 -23.14
C LEU A 946 -28.53 -23.68 -24.57
N ASN A 947 -28.40 -22.70 -25.47
CA ASN A 947 -28.01 -22.95 -26.85
C ASN A 947 -27.29 -21.76 -27.49
N VAL A 948 -26.68 -22.02 -28.64
CA VAL A 948 -26.27 -20.99 -29.58
C VAL A 948 -26.84 -21.35 -30.94
N ALA A 949 -27.96 -20.72 -31.32
CA ALA A 949 -28.53 -20.89 -32.64
C ALA A 949 -27.73 -20.13 -33.71
N MET A 950 -27.87 -20.55 -34.96
CA MET A 950 -27.27 -19.92 -36.12
C MET A 950 -28.34 -19.52 -37.14
N GLY A 951 -28.40 -18.24 -37.51
CA GLY A 951 -29.41 -17.69 -38.40
C GLY A 951 -30.77 -17.57 -37.70
N GLY A 952 -31.86 -17.75 -38.46
CA GLY A 952 -33.21 -17.58 -37.93
C GLY A 952 -33.76 -16.15 -38.03
N LYS A 953 -35.05 -16.03 -37.71
CA LYS A 953 -35.83 -14.79 -37.86
C LYS A 953 -35.29 -13.65 -36.98
N LEU A 954 -34.77 -13.94 -35.79
CA LEU A 954 -34.37 -12.90 -34.84
C LEU A 954 -33.05 -12.20 -35.24
N PRO A 955 -31.93 -12.90 -35.55
CA PRO A 955 -30.77 -12.25 -36.14
C PRO A 955 -31.07 -11.53 -37.46
N ALA A 956 -31.94 -12.10 -38.30
CA ALA A 956 -32.35 -11.49 -39.56
C ALA A 956 -33.15 -10.19 -39.37
N ALA A 957 -34.05 -10.15 -38.39
CA ALA A 957 -34.78 -8.93 -38.00
C ALA A 957 -33.84 -7.84 -37.46
N ASP A 958 -32.75 -8.26 -36.81
CA ASP A 958 -31.67 -7.39 -36.35
C ASP A 958 -30.70 -6.95 -37.50
N GLY A 959 -30.91 -7.45 -38.72
CA GLY A 959 -30.29 -6.93 -39.94
C GLY A 959 -29.06 -7.68 -40.44
N LEU A 960 -28.69 -8.84 -39.84
CA LEU A 960 -27.62 -9.70 -40.34
C LEU A 960 -28.06 -11.17 -40.41
N THR A 961 -27.61 -11.89 -41.44
CA THR A 961 -27.90 -13.31 -41.63
C THR A 961 -26.60 -14.08 -41.77
N ALA A 962 -26.56 -15.30 -41.24
CA ALA A 962 -25.39 -16.17 -41.40
C ALA A 962 -25.05 -16.40 -42.89
N GLY A 963 -23.76 -16.24 -43.21
CA GLY A 963 -23.26 -16.35 -44.58
C GLY A 963 -21.82 -16.89 -44.65
N PRO A 964 -21.18 -16.87 -45.83
CA PRO A 964 -19.81 -17.36 -46.01
C PRO A 964 -18.79 -16.68 -45.09
N GLY A 965 -18.99 -15.39 -44.82
CA GLY A 965 -18.15 -14.56 -43.94
C GLY A 965 -18.42 -14.71 -42.44
N THR A 966 -19.46 -15.45 -42.03
CA THR A 966 -19.69 -15.79 -40.62
C THR A 966 -18.63 -16.78 -40.16
N GLU A 967 -17.93 -16.47 -39.08
CA GLU A 967 -16.85 -17.30 -38.54
C GLU A 967 -17.39 -18.34 -37.56
N PRO A 968 -17.09 -19.64 -37.72
CA PRO A 968 -17.42 -20.65 -36.71
C PRO A 968 -16.41 -20.67 -35.56
N GLY A 969 -16.72 -21.40 -34.49
CA GLY A 969 -15.77 -21.76 -33.43
C GLY A 969 -15.75 -20.82 -32.23
N HIS A 970 -16.64 -19.82 -32.18
CA HIS A 970 -16.74 -18.87 -31.07
C HIS A 970 -17.77 -19.35 -30.03
N PRO A 971 -17.35 -19.83 -28.85
CA PRO A 971 -18.24 -20.47 -27.90
C PRO A 971 -19.04 -19.46 -27.07
N MET A 972 -20.30 -19.78 -26.75
CA MET A 972 -20.91 -19.27 -25.51
C MET A 972 -20.32 -20.08 -24.36
N ARG A 973 -19.81 -19.39 -23.33
CA ARG A 973 -19.21 -20.03 -22.16
C ARG A 973 -20.10 -19.83 -20.95
N VAL A 974 -20.40 -20.89 -20.22
CA VAL A 974 -21.27 -20.86 -19.03
C VAL A 974 -20.48 -21.40 -17.86
N GLU A 975 -20.17 -20.54 -16.90
CA GLU A 975 -19.40 -20.89 -15.70
C GLU A 975 -20.26 -21.70 -14.73
N HIS A 976 -21.48 -21.25 -14.46
CA HIS A 976 -22.42 -22.01 -13.64
C HIS A 976 -23.88 -21.67 -13.96
N VAL A 977 -24.78 -22.59 -13.60
CA VAL A 977 -26.24 -22.40 -13.61
C VAL A 977 -26.79 -22.74 -12.22
N THR A 978 -27.68 -21.90 -11.71
CA THR A 978 -28.34 -22.09 -10.42
C THR A 978 -29.84 -21.84 -10.53
N VAL A 979 -30.64 -22.71 -9.91
CA VAL A 979 -32.06 -22.44 -9.62
C VAL A 979 -32.23 -22.46 -8.12
N SER A 980 -32.84 -21.42 -7.57
CA SER A 980 -33.15 -21.33 -6.14
C SER A 980 -34.58 -20.91 -5.91
N THR A 981 -35.17 -21.32 -4.80
CA THR A 981 -36.53 -20.91 -4.40
C THR A 981 -36.52 -20.32 -3.01
N ARG A 982 -37.45 -19.41 -2.75
CA ARG A 982 -37.70 -18.80 -1.45
C ARG A 982 -39.19 -18.96 -1.15
N GLU A 983 -39.49 -19.46 0.06
CA GLU A 983 -40.87 -19.66 0.51
C GLU A 983 -41.66 -18.35 0.61
N GLY A 984 -42.97 -18.42 0.37
CA GLY A 984 -43.88 -17.29 0.49
C GLY A 984 -44.18 -16.93 1.94
N THR A 985 -44.24 -15.63 2.26
CA THR A 985 -44.77 -15.18 3.55
C THR A 985 -46.29 -15.18 3.49
N ILE A 986 -46.93 -16.23 4.03
CA ILE A 986 -48.39 -16.24 4.22
C ILE A 986 -48.73 -15.13 5.21
N ARG A 987 -49.24 -14.00 4.73
CA ARG A 987 -49.92 -13.01 5.59
C ARG A 987 -51.27 -13.60 5.98
N SER A 988 -51.39 -14.04 7.24
CA SER A 988 -52.69 -14.23 7.88
C SER A 988 -53.33 -12.91 8.27
#